data_AF-Q4CYX1-F1
#
_entry.id   AF-Q4CYX1-F1
#
_cell.length_a   1.000
_cell.length_b   1.000
_cell.length_c   1.000
_cell.angle_alpha   90.00
_cell.angle_beta   90.00
_cell.angle_gamma   90.00
#
_symmetry.space_group_name_H-M   'P 1'
#
loop_
_entity.id
_entity.type
_entity.pdbx_description
1 polymer ?
#
loop_
_entity_poly.entity_id
_entity_poly.type
_entity_poly.pdbx_seq_one_letter_code
_entity_poly.pdbx_strand_id
1 'polypeptide(L)'
;MFSTMRILLRTATIGVATGTMAMTTTLVSGAHLAAVRWSSSSTSDNSPALLSQRSFFSGGADGRSSASIVVVDAELAAKERDRIAREMLSQNMPSPHAEERLVVTMRGLEHTVPYTLRIVLNGPNEAKNGEVIAGKVLKEAFEVVDQHLNHYNPESEVSAINQLPLGAKHTMSQHMRRVMECCVRVYASSGACFDPATGPLVEFLRSVMKDEKSDAESTLTEEEVERFCLPQSFDVNMTDGTIARKHEGAKLDLGGVNKGYTVDRVVEKLNAAGMRDVMFEWGGDCRATGVNYQHQPWAIAIVRPPPVEVVEQHAKEGLDEKKEASQLLRLMYLDDEALCTSGDYENVMYSPKYGVRSNIFDWKKRSLLEPVESELAQVSIKCYSAMYADALATASLIKRDISKVRHMLEEWRHSRNRVTNYVTYTRQGERVARMFEIATENAEIRKNRIAGSLPARVIVVGCGLAGLSAAIEATACGAQVILLEKEPKVGGNSAKATSGINGWGTRAQALDDIQDNCNIFERDTHKSGLGGSTVPSLVRTLSVKSGDAISWLSSLGVPLTVLSQLGGHSRKRTHRAPDKADGTPVPIGFTIMRTLEQHVRTKLADRVTIMESTVVTSLLNEIKGTPDGGREVRVTGVTYKKSDEKEAGSMKLTADAVILATGGFSNDHMSQSLIGEFAPELSGFPTTNGPWATGDGVKLARRLGATLVDMEKVQLHPTGLIDPKDPANPTKYLGPEALRGSGGVLLNKKGERFVNELELRSVVSNAIIEQGDEYPYSGGSKFAFCVLNDAAVKLFGVNLLNFYANTLGVFKRVDDLQGLAMLIGCDVLTLQNTLETYESSSIVTSACPFTGKVVYPCVVGPQGPFYVAFVTPSIHYTMGGCLISPSAEIQREHYSLNLLENQRPILGLFGAGEVTGGVHGGNRLGGNSLLECVVFGRIAGDRAATILQKQVYALSKDKWTSVVVRESRSGERFGTGSRVLRFNLPGALQRSGLYLGQFIAIRGEWDGQQLIGYYSPITLPDERGVISILARGDKGTLKEWISAMRPGDSVEIKSCGGILIERNPAKKQFLFHGHVIRQFGLIAGGSGVAPMLQIIRAALERPYVDTTESIRLVYTAEEYEELTYRELLHHYSKENPDKFSVEFSLNNPPEGWTGGVGFVDRPSLRKTLQPPSNDLLIAICGPPAMQRAMKNDLLAMGYNPALVHTVDDDMQAAL
;
A
#
# COMPACT_ATOMS: atom_id res chain seq x y z
N MET A 1 -8.72 -35.39 52.48
CA MET A 1 -7.65 -35.63 53.47
C MET A 1 -6.94 -34.32 53.72
N PHE A 2 -7.11 -33.75 54.90
CA PHE A 2 -6.36 -32.58 55.36
C PHE A 2 -4.86 -32.90 55.43
N SER A 3 -4.02 -32.00 54.93
CA SER A 3 -2.64 -31.89 55.40
C SER A 3 -2.21 -30.43 55.38
N THR A 4 -2.33 -29.84 56.57
CA THR A 4 -1.67 -28.62 57.03
C THR A 4 -0.24 -28.93 57.47
N MET A 5 0.76 -28.25 56.88
CA MET A 5 2.09 -28.01 57.50
C MET A 5 2.55 -26.60 57.09
N ARG A 6 2.51 -25.64 58.04
CA ARG A 6 3.66 -25.13 58.86
C ARG A 6 4.73 -24.44 58.00
N ILE A 7 4.71 -23.10 57.95
CA ILE A 7 5.48 -22.16 58.82
C ILE A 7 7.00 -22.38 58.71
N LEU A 8 7.71 -21.39 58.17
CA LEU A 8 8.97 -20.90 58.73
C LEU A 8 9.30 -19.47 58.26
N LEU A 9 9.51 -18.62 59.25
CA LEU A 9 9.93 -17.22 59.18
C LEU A 9 11.33 -17.06 58.57
N ARG A 10 11.55 -15.94 57.86
CA ARG A 10 12.77 -15.15 58.00
C ARG A 10 12.45 -13.65 57.98
N THR A 11 12.90 -13.00 59.05
CA THR A 11 12.79 -11.60 59.41
C THR A 11 13.91 -10.74 58.80
N ALA A 12 13.56 -9.46 58.62
CA ALA A 12 14.40 -8.27 58.81
C ALA A 12 15.54 -7.95 57.84
N THR A 13 15.37 -6.85 57.09
CA THR A 13 16.28 -5.70 57.19
C THR A 13 15.54 -4.43 56.73
N ILE A 14 15.21 -3.56 57.69
CA ILE A 14 14.73 -2.19 57.47
C ILE A 14 15.99 -1.31 57.43
N GLY A 15 16.30 -0.76 56.26
CA GLY A 15 17.32 0.27 56.06
C GLY A 15 16.65 1.62 55.91
N VAL A 16 16.71 2.44 56.96
CA VAL A 16 16.32 3.85 56.95
C VAL A 16 17.47 4.64 56.32
N ALA A 17 17.22 5.32 55.19
CA ALA A 17 18.12 6.32 54.64
C ALA A 17 17.42 7.69 54.68
N THR A 18 17.83 8.50 55.65
CA THR A 18 17.51 9.92 55.80
C THR A 18 18.33 10.75 54.80
N GLY A 19 17.68 11.64 54.04
CA GLY A 19 18.34 12.56 53.09
C GLY A 19 17.57 13.87 52.92
N THR A 20 17.79 14.77 53.88
CA THR A 20 17.67 16.24 53.88
C THR A 20 17.01 16.96 52.69
N MET A 21 15.88 17.61 52.96
CA MET A 21 15.36 18.75 52.19
C MET A 21 16.17 20.03 52.48
N ALA A 22 16.68 20.68 51.44
CA ALA A 22 17.15 22.06 51.52
C ALA A 22 16.06 22.98 50.95
N MET A 23 15.36 23.68 51.85
CA MET A 23 14.48 24.79 51.50
C MET A 23 15.33 26.05 51.31
N THR A 24 15.32 26.62 50.12
CA THR A 24 15.74 28.02 49.90
C THR A 24 14.53 28.82 49.44
N THR A 25 13.95 29.54 50.40
CA THR A 25 12.97 30.61 50.22
C THR A 25 13.65 31.84 49.60
N THR A 26 13.17 32.27 48.44
CA THR A 26 13.35 33.66 47.97
C THR A 26 11.99 34.24 47.61
N LEU A 27 11.54 35.16 48.46
CA LEU A 27 10.40 36.05 48.27
C LEU A 27 10.75 37.11 47.22
N VAL A 28 10.09 37.11 46.06
CA VAL A 28 9.81 38.35 45.31
C VAL A 28 8.44 38.22 44.62
N SER A 29 7.59 39.21 44.92
CA SER A 29 6.27 39.48 44.36
C SER A 29 6.31 39.88 42.88
N GLY A 30 5.38 39.38 42.08
CA GLY A 30 5.08 39.91 40.74
C GLY A 30 4.57 38.84 39.78
N ALA A 31 3.29 38.91 39.43
CA ALA A 31 2.62 37.97 38.53
C ALA A 31 3.28 37.95 37.13
N HIS A 32 3.94 36.85 36.76
CA HIS A 32 4.15 36.47 35.36
C HIS A 32 4.28 34.95 35.22
N LEU A 33 3.66 34.43 34.15
CA LEU A 33 3.54 33.03 33.79
C LEU A 33 4.86 32.25 33.93
N ALA A 34 4.81 31.18 34.72
CA ALA A 34 5.95 30.32 35.01
C ALA A 34 6.31 29.44 33.80
N ALA A 35 7.47 29.72 33.19
CA ALA A 35 8.15 28.77 32.32
C ALA A 35 8.89 27.74 33.19
N VAL A 36 8.33 26.53 33.33
CA VAL A 36 8.95 25.44 34.09
C VAL A 36 10.06 24.79 33.26
N ARG A 37 11.31 25.00 33.64
CA ARG A 37 12.48 24.27 33.11
C ARG A 37 12.59 22.89 33.80
N TRP A 38 12.58 21.82 33.01
CA TRP A 38 12.82 20.46 33.49
C TRP A 38 14.32 20.14 33.45
N SER A 39 14.89 19.71 34.58
CA SER A 39 16.19 19.04 34.65
C SER A 39 15.96 17.56 34.96
N SER A 40 16.27 16.67 34.01
CA SER A 40 16.22 15.22 34.21
C SER A 40 17.58 14.71 34.70
N SER A 41 17.66 14.30 35.96
CA SER A 41 18.78 13.52 36.49
C SER A 41 18.66 12.07 36.01
N SER A 42 19.73 11.55 35.39
CA SER A 42 19.86 10.16 34.95
C SER A 42 20.03 9.22 36.14
N THR A 43 19.08 8.32 36.36
CA THR A 43 19.27 7.13 37.21
C THR A 43 19.38 5.90 36.33
N SER A 44 20.53 5.26 36.42
CA SER A 44 20.83 3.92 35.93
C SER A 44 19.94 2.89 36.62
N ASP A 45 19.31 1.99 35.87
CA ASP A 45 18.80 0.74 36.43
C ASP A 45 19.09 -0.45 35.52
N ASN A 46 19.88 -1.37 36.07
CA ASN A 46 20.16 -2.70 35.57
C ASN A 46 18.99 -3.62 35.95
N SER A 47 18.35 -4.29 34.99
CA SER A 47 17.54 -5.48 35.29
C SER A 47 17.68 -6.55 34.19
N PRO A 48 17.64 -7.85 34.55
CA PRO A 48 18.30 -8.90 33.79
C PRO A 48 17.38 -9.65 32.81
N ALA A 49 18.03 -10.33 31.87
CA ALA A 49 17.46 -11.05 30.76
C ALA A 49 16.55 -12.23 31.13
N LEU A 50 15.40 -12.29 30.44
CA LEU A 50 14.80 -13.44 29.75
C LEU A 50 14.81 -14.79 30.50
N LEU A 51 13.65 -15.22 31.03
CA LEU A 51 13.19 -16.62 31.07
C LEU A 51 11.83 -16.75 31.81
N SER A 52 10.70 -16.64 31.10
CA SER A 52 9.45 -17.27 31.55
C SER A 52 8.44 -17.45 30.40
N GLN A 53 8.56 -18.55 29.65
CA GLN A 53 7.41 -19.15 28.98
C GLN A 53 6.75 -20.08 30.01
N ARG A 54 5.69 -19.62 30.68
CA ARG A 54 4.84 -20.52 31.48
C ARG A 54 3.77 -21.12 30.58
N SER A 55 3.79 -22.43 30.40
CA SER A 55 2.68 -23.19 29.83
C SER A 55 1.48 -23.11 30.78
N PHE A 56 0.35 -22.60 30.31
CA PHE A 56 -0.91 -22.67 31.07
C PHE A 56 -1.96 -23.41 30.25
N PHE A 57 -2.29 -24.60 30.75
CA PHE A 57 -3.51 -25.32 30.45
C PHE A 57 -4.69 -24.54 31.06
N SER A 58 -5.57 -23.98 30.24
CA SER A 58 -6.92 -23.61 30.69
C SER A 58 -7.92 -24.12 29.66
N GLY A 59 -8.82 -24.99 30.12
CA GLY A 59 -9.77 -25.73 29.29
C GLY A 59 -10.93 -24.88 28.82
N GLY A 60 -10.79 -24.30 27.63
CA GLY A 60 -11.91 -23.87 26.77
C GLY A 60 -11.97 -24.75 25.54
N ALA A 61 -13.17 -25.12 25.09
CA ALA A 61 -13.43 -26.08 24.01
C ALA A 61 -13.09 -25.57 22.58
N ASP A 62 -12.11 -24.68 22.44
CA ASP A 62 -11.74 -24.04 21.17
C ASP A 62 -10.48 -24.65 20.53
N GLY A 63 -10.12 -25.89 20.88
CA GLY A 63 -8.98 -26.62 20.31
C GLY A 63 -9.18 -27.14 18.87
N ARG A 64 -9.79 -26.35 17.96
CA ARG A 64 -10.24 -26.86 16.64
C ARG A 64 -9.66 -26.21 15.38
N SER A 65 -8.72 -25.28 15.45
CA SER A 65 -7.86 -25.00 14.29
C SER A 65 -6.41 -24.93 14.75
N SER A 66 -5.48 -25.31 13.87
CA SER A 66 -4.03 -25.33 14.12
C SER A 66 -3.43 -23.91 14.24
N ALA A 67 -4.12 -23.01 14.94
CA ALA A 67 -3.76 -21.64 15.18
C ALA A 67 -3.74 -21.38 16.68
N SER A 68 -2.57 -21.07 17.22
CA SER A 68 -2.42 -20.67 18.62
C SER A 68 -2.44 -19.15 18.67
N ILE A 69 -3.39 -18.55 19.39
CA ILE A 69 -3.24 -17.16 19.84
C ILE A 69 -2.21 -17.20 20.96
N VAL A 70 -1.05 -16.56 20.76
CA VAL A 70 -0.09 -16.40 21.86
C VAL A 70 -0.52 -15.20 22.67
N VAL A 71 -0.96 -15.45 23.90
CA VAL A 71 -1.16 -14.38 24.90
C VAL A 71 0.23 -13.89 25.29
N VAL A 72 0.62 -12.71 24.80
CA VAL A 72 1.81 -11.99 25.27
C VAL A 72 1.55 -11.57 26.72
N ASP A 73 2.59 -11.53 27.55
CA ASP A 73 2.50 -10.85 28.85
C ASP A 73 2.16 -9.36 28.61
N ALA A 74 0.88 -9.04 28.82
CA ALA A 74 0.33 -7.73 28.50
C ALA A 74 0.98 -6.61 29.33
N GLU A 75 1.36 -6.90 30.59
CA GLU A 75 1.98 -5.92 31.49
C GLU A 75 3.40 -5.57 31.05
N LEU A 76 4.23 -6.58 30.72
CA LEU A 76 5.60 -6.33 30.28
C LEU A 76 5.60 -5.55 28.95
N ALA A 77 4.75 -5.96 28.02
CA ALA A 77 4.61 -5.28 26.74
C ALA A 77 4.09 -3.84 26.91
N ALA A 78 3.21 -3.60 27.89
CA ALA A 78 2.72 -2.25 28.22
C ALA A 78 3.81 -1.34 28.79
N LYS A 79 4.63 -1.85 29.74
CA LYS A 79 5.75 -1.07 30.33
C LYS A 79 6.77 -0.65 29.29
N GLU A 80 7.14 -1.55 28.37
CA GLU A 80 8.09 -1.24 27.31
C GLU A 80 7.52 -0.22 26.31
N ARG A 81 6.24 -0.35 25.95
CA ARG A 81 5.51 0.65 25.14
C ARG A 81 5.52 2.03 25.81
N ASP A 82 5.26 2.10 27.12
CA ASP A 82 5.24 3.35 27.87
C ASP A 82 6.63 4.02 27.88
N ARG A 83 7.70 3.25 28.13
CA ARG A 83 9.09 3.75 28.11
C ARG A 83 9.46 4.35 26.75
N ILE A 84 9.24 3.60 25.67
CA ILE A 84 9.54 4.05 24.30
C ILE A 84 8.71 5.28 23.93
N ALA A 85 7.41 5.29 24.28
CA ALA A 85 6.53 6.41 24.02
C ALA A 85 7.01 7.69 24.73
N ARG A 86 7.47 7.60 25.99
CA ARG A 86 8.01 8.76 26.71
C ARG A 86 9.30 9.31 26.08
N GLU A 87 10.19 8.43 25.64
CA GLU A 87 11.41 8.84 24.93
C GLU A 87 11.06 9.55 23.61
N MET A 88 10.13 9.01 22.83
CA MET A 88 9.69 9.61 21.57
C MET A 88 8.93 10.93 21.76
N LEU A 89 8.09 11.06 22.79
CA LEU A 89 7.41 12.33 23.11
C LEU A 89 8.38 13.47 23.41
N SER A 90 9.57 13.14 23.95
CA SER A 90 10.61 14.13 24.21
C SER A 90 11.14 14.80 22.93
N GLN A 91 11.00 14.13 21.77
CA GLN A 91 11.45 14.64 20.46
C GLN A 91 10.66 15.86 19.98
N ASN A 92 9.44 16.06 20.49
CA ASN A 92 8.67 17.26 20.18
C ASN A 92 9.25 18.53 20.81
N MET A 93 10.11 18.38 21.82
CA MET A 93 10.63 19.49 22.62
C MET A 93 12.10 19.79 22.26
N PRO A 94 12.56 21.04 22.49
CA PRO A 94 13.95 21.40 22.30
C PRO A 94 14.87 20.56 23.19
N SER A 95 16.01 20.12 22.65
CA SER A 95 17.16 19.78 23.50
C SER A 95 17.85 21.09 23.93
N PRO A 96 18.57 21.15 25.07
CA PRO A 96 19.12 22.40 25.61
C PRO A 96 20.14 23.17 24.73
N HIS A 97 20.43 22.74 23.50
CA HIS A 97 21.63 23.17 22.76
C HIS A 97 21.43 23.72 21.33
N ALA A 98 20.21 24.07 20.89
CA ALA A 98 20.05 24.70 19.56
C ALA A 98 19.13 25.93 19.58
N GLU A 99 19.69 27.09 19.17
CA GLU A 99 19.04 28.41 19.20
C GLU A 99 18.30 28.80 17.90
N GLU A 100 18.42 28.02 16.81
CA GLU A 100 17.89 28.42 15.49
C GLU A 100 16.35 28.37 15.39
N ARG A 101 15.72 27.35 15.98
CA ARG A 101 14.25 27.22 16.07
C ARG A 101 13.80 27.40 17.52
N LEU A 102 12.61 27.94 17.73
CA LEU A 102 12.00 28.11 19.05
C LEU A 102 10.61 27.50 19.05
N VAL A 103 10.21 26.92 20.19
CA VAL A 103 8.87 26.37 20.38
C VAL A 103 8.07 27.31 21.28
N VAL A 104 7.09 28.00 20.70
CA VAL A 104 6.11 28.78 21.44
C VAL A 104 5.05 27.82 21.96
N THR A 105 4.85 27.77 23.28
CA THR A 105 3.82 26.93 23.91
C THR A 105 2.82 27.81 24.65
N MET A 106 1.56 27.74 24.25
CA MET A 106 0.45 28.40 24.94
C MET A 106 -0.45 27.34 25.58
N ARG A 107 -0.89 27.60 26.81
CA ARG A 107 -1.82 26.73 27.55
C ARG A 107 -2.90 27.59 28.19
N GLY A 108 -4.09 27.06 28.30
CA GLY A 108 -5.19 27.72 28.96
C GLY A 108 -6.34 26.77 29.24
N LEU A 109 -7.41 27.31 29.80
CA LEU A 109 -8.64 26.60 30.11
C LEU A 109 -9.78 27.38 29.46
N GLU A 110 -10.47 26.76 28.50
CA GLU A 110 -11.59 27.38 27.79
C GLU A 110 -12.81 26.47 27.88
N HIS A 111 -13.97 27.02 28.23
CA HIS A 111 -15.21 26.26 28.48
C HIS A 111 -15.01 25.05 29.42
N THR A 112 -14.18 25.20 30.47
CA THR A 112 -13.77 24.14 31.43
C THR A 112 -12.89 23.02 30.86
N VAL A 113 -12.44 23.13 29.61
CA VAL A 113 -11.61 22.14 28.93
C VAL A 113 -10.20 22.71 28.68
N PRO A 114 -9.13 22.00 29.09
CA PRO A 114 -7.76 22.48 28.90
C PRO A 114 -7.37 22.43 27.42
N TYR A 115 -6.58 23.41 26.98
CA TYR A 115 -5.95 23.40 25.66
C TYR A 115 -4.43 23.57 25.74
N THR A 116 -3.73 23.02 24.76
CA THR A 116 -2.30 23.22 24.52
C THR A 116 -2.05 23.53 23.05
N LEU A 117 -1.46 24.69 22.77
CA LEU A 117 -0.96 25.06 21.45
C LEU A 117 0.56 25.09 21.45
N ARG A 118 1.18 24.47 20.44
CA ARG A 118 2.62 24.52 20.19
C ARG A 118 2.89 24.96 18.76
N ILE A 119 3.82 25.89 18.58
CA ILE A 119 4.23 26.41 17.28
C ILE A 119 5.75 26.45 17.22
N VAL A 120 6.34 25.91 16.16
CA VAL A 120 7.79 25.99 15.92
C VAL A 120 8.08 27.11 14.93
N LEU A 121 8.94 28.05 15.32
CA LEU A 121 9.24 29.28 14.56
C LEU A 121 10.76 29.50 14.51
N ASN A 122 11.26 30.25 13.52
CA ASN A 122 12.69 30.48 13.36
C ASN A 122 13.13 31.74 14.12
N GLY A 123 13.90 31.53 15.17
CA GLY A 123 14.44 32.60 16.00
C GLY A 123 13.41 33.40 16.83
N PRO A 124 13.91 34.31 17.69
CA PRO A 124 13.10 34.99 18.72
C PRO A 124 12.08 35.98 18.15
N ASN A 125 12.37 36.63 17.01
CA ASN A 125 11.48 37.61 16.41
C ASN A 125 10.22 36.97 15.82
N GLU A 126 10.37 35.86 15.07
CA GLU A 126 9.22 35.09 14.59
C GLU A 126 8.45 34.51 15.77
N ALA A 127 9.13 34.00 16.81
CA ALA A 127 8.48 33.48 18.01
C ALA A 127 7.57 34.52 18.69
N LYS A 128 8.07 35.74 18.93
CA LYS A 128 7.28 36.82 19.56
C LYS A 128 6.08 37.23 18.69
N ASN A 129 6.27 37.39 17.38
CA ASN A 129 5.18 37.73 16.46
C ASN A 129 4.16 36.59 16.35
N GLY A 130 4.64 35.35 16.29
CA GLY A 130 3.82 34.14 16.23
C GLY A 130 2.96 33.97 17.47
N GLU A 131 3.48 34.24 18.66
CA GLU A 131 2.71 34.22 19.92
C GLU A 131 1.54 35.22 19.90
N VAL A 132 1.76 36.44 19.40
CA VAL A 132 0.71 37.46 19.26
C VAL A 132 -0.37 37.02 18.27
N ILE A 133 0.03 36.52 17.09
CA ILE A 133 -0.91 36.03 16.07
C ILE A 133 -1.70 34.82 16.62
N ALA A 134 -1.02 33.89 17.29
CA ALA A 134 -1.61 32.71 17.87
C ALA A 134 -2.64 33.03 18.95
N GLY A 135 -2.34 33.97 19.85
CA GLY A 135 -3.30 34.44 20.85
C GLY A 135 -4.56 35.04 20.22
N LYS A 136 -4.42 35.81 19.14
CA LYS A 136 -5.56 36.34 18.39
C LYS A 136 -6.38 35.23 17.73
N VAL A 137 -5.73 34.26 17.09
CA VAL A 137 -6.40 33.13 16.44
C VAL A 137 -7.17 32.27 17.45
N LEU A 138 -6.57 31.97 18.61
CA LEU A 138 -7.22 31.21 19.68
C LEU A 138 -8.49 31.93 20.16
N LYS A 139 -8.38 33.21 20.49
CA LYS A 139 -9.52 34.03 20.92
C LYS A 139 -10.64 34.04 19.87
N GLU A 140 -10.32 34.33 18.61
CA GLU A 140 -11.31 34.33 17.52
C GLU A 140 -11.94 32.95 17.28
N ALA A 141 -11.18 31.86 17.44
CA ALA A 141 -11.69 30.51 17.24
C ALA A 141 -12.70 30.13 18.34
N PHE A 142 -12.36 30.41 19.60
CA PHE A 142 -13.24 30.14 20.73
C PHE A 142 -14.49 31.04 20.73
N GLU A 143 -14.36 32.32 20.38
CA GLU A 143 -15.51 33.22 20.22
C GLU A 143 -16.49 32.72 19.14
N VAL A 144 -15.99 32.26 17.99
CA VAL A 144 -16.84 31.70 16.92
C VAL A 144 -17.56 30.45 17.38
N VAL A 145 -16.88 29.59 18.13
CA VAL A 145 -17.45 28.34 18.63
C VAL A 145 -18.52 28.63 19.68
N ASP A 146 -18.26 29.57 20.57
CA ASP A 146 -19.23 30.03 21.56
C ASP A 146 -20.48 30.63 20.91
N GLN A 147 -20.31 31.47 19.87
CA GLN A 147 -21.40 32.11 19.14
C GLN A 147 -22.21 31.17 18.24
N HIS A 148 -21.64 30.05 17.77
CA HIS A 148 -22.33 29.20 16.79
C HIS A 148 -22.69 27.81 17.31
N LEU A 149 -21.83 27.18 18.11
CA LEU A 149 -21.89 25.75 18.42
C LEU A 149 -22.08 25.44 19.90
N ASN A 150 -21.92 26.43 20.79
CA ASN A 150 -22.10 26.23 22.22
C ASN A 150 -23.57 26.35 22.64
N HIS A 151 -24.24 25.21 22.86
CA HIS A 151 -25.64 25.18 23.30
C HIS A 151 -25.86 25.70 24.73
N TYR A 152 -24.80 25.87 25.53
CA TYR A 152 -24.90 26.52 26.85
C TYR A 152 -24.94 28.05 26.74
N ASN A 153 -24.48 28.62 25.62
CA ASN A 153 -24.68 30.03 25.33
C ASN A 153 -26.10 30.20 24.73
N PRO A 154 -27.04 30.90 25.41
CA PRO A 154 -28.40 31.07 24.90
C PRO A 154 -28.48 31.92 23.63
N GLU A 155 -27.45 32.72 23.34
CA GLU A 155 -27.37 33.57 22.16
C GLU A 155 -26.73 32.85 20.95
N SER A 156 -26.29 31.61 21.11
CA SER A 156 -25.61 30.89 20.04
C SER A 156 -26.55 30.43 18.93
N GLU A 157 -26.01 30.25 17.72
CA GLU A 157 -26.80 29.78 16.57
C GLU A 157 -27.46 28.42 16.83
N VAL A 158 -26.76 27.47 17.46
CA VAL A 158 -27.36 26.17 17.83
C VAL A 158 -28.50 26.34 18.84
N SER A 159 -28.37 27.25 19.81
CA SER A 159 -29.44 27.56 20.77
C SER A 159 -30.64 28.20 20.08
N ALA A 160 -30.41 29.12 19.14
CA ALA A 160 -31.46 29.71 18.32
C ALA A 160 -32.18 28.65 17.47
N ILE A 161 -31.43 27.73 16.84
CA ILE A 161 -31.99 26.59 16.09
C ILE A 161 -32.86 25.72 17.01
N ASN A 162 -32.38 25.41 18.22
CA ASN A 162 -33.09 24.62 19.22
C ASN A 162 -34.38 25.29 19.73
N GLN A 163 -34.51 26.60 19.54
CA GLN A 163 -35.67 27.42 19.93
C GLN A 163 -36.54 27.84 18.73
N LEU A 164 -36.24 27.38 17.51
CA LEU A 164 -37.04 27.73 16.32
C LEU A 164 -38.52 27.33 16.50
N PRO A 165 -39.46 28.18 16.04
CA PRO A 165 -40.85 27.77 15.85
C PRO A 165 -40.94 26.58 14.88
N LEU A 166 -41.90 25.68 15.10
CA LEU A 166 -42.04 24.47 14.27
C LEU A 166 -42.27 24.84 12.80
N GLY A 167 -41.53 24.18 11.91
CA GLY A 167 -41.56 24.43 10.46
C GLY A 167 -40.86 25.73 10.01
N ALA A 168 -40.43 26.60 10.92
CA ALA A 168 -39.61 27.77 10.56
C ALA A 168 -38.22 27.31 10.10
N LYS A 169 -37.80 27.79 8.93
CA LYS A 169 -36.48 27.50 8.36
C LYS A 169 -35.46 28.55 8.82
N HIS A 170 -34.34 28.08 9.34
CA HIS A 170 -33.16 28.88 9.62
C HIS A 170 -32.11 28.67 8.55
N THR A 171 -31.54 29.75 8.02
CA THR A 171 -30.41 29.69 7.09
C THR A 171 -29.12 29.52 7.89
N MET A 172 -28.49 28.36 7.76
CA MET A 172 -27.28 28.02 8.51
C MET A 172 -26.11 28.92 8.11
N SER A 173 -25.36 29.40 9.10
CA SER A 173 -24.07 30.05 8.88
C SER A 173 -23.09 29.10 8.18
N GLN A 174 -21.99 29.64 7.65
CA GLN A 174 -20.92 28.81 7.08
C GLN A 174 -20.37 27.80 8.11
N HIS A 175 -20.34 28.18 9.40
CA HIS A 175 -19.87 27.34 10.50
C HIS A 175 -20.85 26.20 10.76
N MET A 176 -22.12 26.53 10.96
CA MET A 176 -23.18 25.55 11.20
C MET A 176 -23.34 24.59 10.01
N ARG A 177 -23.31 25.09 8.78
CA ARG A 177 -23.41 24.25 7.58
C ARG A 177 -22.28 23.23 7.50
N ARG A 178 -21.02 23.63 7.79
CA ARG A 178 -19.86 22.72 7.79
C ARG A 178 -19.98 21.65 8.88
N VAL A 179 -20.49 22.00 10.06
CA VAL A 179 -20.73 21.05 11.16
C VAL A 179 -21.85 20.08 10.81
N MET A 180 -22.98 20.59 10.31
CA MET A 180 -24.13 19.75 9.92
C MET A 180 -23.80 18.81 8.76
N GLU A 181 -22.94 19.20 7.81
CA GLU A 181 -22.43 18.31 6.76
C GLU A 181 -21.71 17.09 7.36
N CYS A 182 -20.86 17.32 8.36
CA CYS A 182 -20.19 16.26 9.10
C CYS A 182 -21.21 15.36 9.79
N CYS A 183 -22.12 15.95 10.57
CA CYS A 183 -23.12 15.21 11.33
C CYS A 183 -23.98 14.32 10.44
N VAL A 184 -24.51 14.84 9.32
CA VAL A 184 -25.35 14.08 8.38
C VAL A 184 -24.56 12.93 7.76
N ARG A 185 -23.30 13.16 7.35
CA ARG A 185 -22.48 12.14 6.70
C ARG A 185 -22.06 11.03 7.68
N VAL A 186 -21.70 11.39 8.91
CA VAL A 186 -21.31 10.42 9.94
C VAL A 186 -22.53 9.67 10.48
N TYR A 187 -23.68 10.31 10.63
CA TYR A 187 -24.95 9.65 10.94
C TYR A 187 -25.28 8.54 9.92
N ALA A 188 -25.21 8.86 8.62
CA ALA A 188 -25.52 7.92 7.56
C ALA A 188 -24.54 6.73 7.52
N SER A 189 -23.23 6.99 7.53
CA SER A 189 -22.20 5.93 7.44
C SER A 189 -22.07 5.09 8.71
N SER A 190 -22.42 5.63 9.88
CA SER A 190 -22.35 4.89 11.14
C SER A 190 -23.55 3.97 11.39
N GLY A 191 -24.62 4.09 10.58
CA GLY A 191 -25.88 3.39 10.81
C GLY A 191 -26.60 3.92 12.06
N ALA A 192 -26.73 5.25 12.16
CA ALA A 192 -27.35 5.98 13.27
C ALA A 192 -26.61 5.90 14.63
N CYS A 193 -25.41 5.32 14.71
CA CYS A 193 -24.64 5.31 15.96
C CYS A 193 -24.20 6.71 16.40
N PHE A 194 -23.88 7.61 15.47
CA PHE A 194 -23.64 9.02 15.77
C PHE A 194 -24.85 9.86 15.36
N ASP A 195 -25.49 10.52 16.31
CA ASP A 195 -26.67 11.34 16.05
C ASP A 195 -26.67 12.60 16.92
N PRO A 196 -26.60 13.81 16.32
CA PRO A 196 -26.62 15.06 17.06
C PRO A 196 -28.01 15.41 17.62
N ALA A 197 -29.09 14.69 17.32
CA ALA A 197 -30.43 14.98 17.82
C ALA A 197 -30.75 14.33 19.19
N THR A 198 -29.79 13.61 19.78
CA THR A 198 -29.95 12.86 21.03
C THR A 198 -30.06 13.72 22.30
N GLY A 199 -29.77 15.02 22.21
CA GLY A 199 -29.72 15.95 23.36
C GLY A 199 -30.91 15.83 24.34
N PRO A 200 -32.18 15.83 23.89
CA PRO A 200 -33.34 15.69 24.78
C PRO A 200 -33.38 14.35 25.53
N LEU A 201 -32.96 13.25 24.89
CA LEU A 201 -32.89 11.93 25.52
C LEU A 201 -31.83 11.93 26.63
N VAL A 202 -30.67 12.54 26.36
CA VAL A 202 -29.59 12.69 27.33
C VAL A 202 -30.04 13.55 28.50
N GLU A 203 -30.65 14.72 28.26
CA GLU A 203 -31.19 15.60 29.31
C GLU A 203 -32.18 14.85 30.23
N PHE A 204 -33.14 14.12 29.63
CA PHE A 204 -34.12 13.33 30.37
C PHE A 204 -33.44 12.26 31.23
N LEU A 205 -32.59 11.41 30.65
CA LEU A 205 -31.92 10.33 31.38
C LEU A 205 -31.00 10.88 32.49
N ARG A 206 -30.33 12.01 32.25
CA ARG A 206 -29.53 12.68 33.28
C ARG A 206 -30.39 13.18 34.45
N SER A 207 -31.60 13.66 34.17
CA SER A 207 -32.53 14.09 35.22
C SER A 207 -33.01 12.91 36.06
N VAL A 208 -33.34 11.77 35.42
CA VAL A 208 -33.69 10.51 36.10
C VAL A 208 -32.55 10.01 36.97
N MET A 209 -31.31 10.10 36.50
CA MET A 209 -30.14 9.67 37.30
C MET A 209 -29.89 10.54 38.54
N LYS A 210 -30.18 11.85 38.46
CA LYS A 210 -30.02 12.79 39.58
C LYS A 210 -31.14 12.68 40.61
N ASP A 211 -32.32 12.26 40.19
CA ASP A 211 -33.47 12.06 41.08
C ASP A 211 -33.46 10.66 41.70
N GLU A 212 -32.81 10.52 42.85
CA GLU A 212 -32.74 9.25 43.59
C GLU A 212 -34.12 8.70 44.01
N LYS A 213 -35.16 9.53 44.02
CA LYS A 213 -36.54 9.15 44.42
C LYS A 213 -37.41 8.75 43.24
N SER A 214 -36.95 8.93 42.00
CA SER A 214 -37.73 8.65 40.81
C SER A 214 -37.86 7.13 40.59
N ASP A 215 -39.09 6.67 40.33
CA ASP A 215 -39.39 5.30 39.88
C ASP A 215 -39.16 5.11 38.37
N ALA A 216 -38.74 6.15 37.64
CA ALA A 216 -38.52 6.08 36.21
C ALA A 216 -37.41 5.07 35.82
N GLU A 217 -37.63 4.36 34.72
CA GLU A 217 -36.64 3.44 34.17
C GLU A 217 -35.45 4.19 33.56
N SER A 218 -34.25 3.61 33.64
CA SER A 218 -33.03 4.17 33.00
C SER A 218 -32.93 3.84 31.51
N THR A 219 -33.94 3.17 30.97
CA THR A 219 -33.98 2.67 29.60
C THR A 219 -35.27 3.16 28.96
N LEU A 220 -35.15 3.70 27.76
CA LEU A 220 -36.27 4.24 26.99
C LEU A 220 -36.86 3.18 26.07
N THR A 221 -38.14 3.34 25.74
CA THR A 221 -38.81 2.53 24.71
C THR A 221 -38.32 2.91 23.31
N GLU A 222 -38.51 2.02 22.35
CA GLU A 222 -38.14 2.26 20.95
C GLU A 222 -38.90 3.45 20.36
N GLU A 223 -40.20 3.56 20.62
CA GLU A 223 -41.05 4.66 20.16
C GLU A 223 -40.59 6.03 20.70
N GLU A 224 -40.17 6.08 21.97
CA GLU A 224 -39.61 7.29 22.57
C GLU A 224 -38.31 7.71 21.89
N VAL A 225 -37.44 6.76 21.57
CA VAL A 225 -36.12 7.01 21.00
C VAL A 225 -36.17 7.37 19.51
N GLU A 226 -37.01 6.70 18.72
CA GLU A 226 -37.15 6.94 17.27
C GLU A 226 -37.57 8.38 16.96
N ARG A 227 -38.36 9.02 17.84
CA ARG A 227 -38.77 10.42 17.70
C ARG A 227 -37.58 11.38 17.70
N PHE A 228 -36.50 11.06 18.41
CA PHE A 228 -35.35 11.94 18.61
C PHE A 228 -34.13 11.59 17.75
N CYS A 229 -34.34 10.93 16.61
CA CYS A 229 -33.28 10.78 15.62
C CYS A 229 -33.22 11.97 14.65
N LEU A 230 -32.04 12.25 14.10
CA LEU A 230 -31.80 13.39 13.21
C LEU A 230 -32.87 13.59 12.11
N PRO A 231 -33.23 12.58 11.29
CA PRO A 231 -34.23 12.75 10.23
C PRO A 231 -35.66 12.96 10.76
N GLN A 232 -35.99 12.56 11.99
CA GLN A 232 -37.32 12.78 12.59
C GLN A 232 -37.39 14.09 13.38
N SER A 233 -36.27 14.55 13.92
CA SER A 233 -36.16 15.80 14.67
C SER A 233 -35.98 17.03 13.78
N PHE A 234 -35.22 16.91 12.69
CA PHE A 234 -34.83 18.04 11.85
C PHE A 234 -35.07 17.80 10.36
N ASP A 235 -35.45 18.86 9.65
CA ASP A 235 -35.38 18.94 8.19
C ASP A 235 -34.10 19.69 7.81
N VAL A 236 -33.05 18.96 7.42
CA VAL A 236 -31.74 19.51 7.06
C VAL A 236 -31.58 19.47 5.54
N ASN A 237 -31.56 20.64 4.90
CA ASN A 237 -31.34 20.77 3.47
C ASN A 237 -29.95 21.34 3.19
N MET A 238 -29.02 20.46 2.82
CA MET A 238 -27.63 20.83 2.54
C MET A 238 -27.45 21.63 1.25
N THR A 239 -28.39 21.55 0.30
CA THR A 239 -28.37 22.30 -0.96
C THR A 239 -28.71 23.76 -0.72
N ASP A 240 -29.85 24.00 -0.06
CA ASP A 240 -30.34 25.34 0.30
C ASP A 240 -29.60 25.94 1.50
N GLY A 241 -28.91 25.10 2.28
CA GLY A 241 -28.21 25.52 3.50
C GLY A 241 -29.17 25.87 4.64
N THR A 242 -30.32 25.21 4.72
CA THR A 242 -31.36 25.49 5.72
C THR A 242 -31.61 24.34 6.68
N ILE A 243 -32.04 24.65 7.90
CA ILE A 243 -32.48 23.69 8.91
C ILE A 243 -33.79 24.11 9.56
N ALA A 244 -34.69 23.16 9.85
CA ALA A 244 -35.95 23.42 10.56
C ALA A 244 -36.28 22.30 11.56
N ARG A 245 -36.96 22.66 12.65
CA ARG A 245 -37.45 21.70 13.65
C ARG A 245 -38.77 21.07 13.21
N LYS A 246 -38.89 19.75 13.42
CA LYS A 246 -40.10 18.97 13.10
C LYS A 246 -41.06 18.79 14.28
N HIS A 247 -40.58 18.90 15.52
CA HIS A 247 -41.41 18.82 16.73
C HIS A 247 -40.80 19.61 17.90
N GLU A 248 -41.62 19.92 18.93
CA GLU A 248 -41.24 20.81 20.04
C GLU A 248 -40.11 20.27 20.94
N GLY A 249 -39.87 18.97 20.89
CA GLY A 249 -38.76 18.33 21.59
C GLY A 249 -37.42 18.38 20.84
N ALA A 250 -37.39 18.67 19.54
CA ALA A 250 -36.18 18.54 18.73
C ALA A 250 -35.10 19.53 19.18
N LYS A 251 -33.91 19.03 19.57
CA LYS A 251 -32.72 19.81 19.91
C LYS A 251 -31.46 19.15 19.37
N LEU A 252 -30.50 19.95 18.92
CA LEU A 252 -29.15 19.55 18.54
C LEU A 252 -28.22 19.59 19.76
N ASP A 253 -27.47 18.51 19.94
CA ASP A 253 -26.27 18.39 20.75
C ASP A 253 -25.07 18.14 19.83
N LEU A 254 -24.14 19.11 19.82
CA LEU A 254 -22.96 19.10 18.97
C LEU A 254 -21.69 18.72 19.74
N GLY A 255 -21.81 18.13 20.93
CA GLY A 255 -20.69 17.77 21.80
C GLY A 255 -19.64 16.87 21.13
N GLY A 256 -20.05 15.91 20.30
CA GLY A 256 -19.16 14.99 19.60
C GLY A 256 -18.55 15.50 18.28
N VAL A 257 -18.66 16.80 18.00
CA VAL A 257 -18.06 17.45 16.81
C VAL A 257 -17.42 18.81 17.11
N ASN A 258 -17.88 19.48 18.18
CA ASN A 258 -17.47 20.84 18.52
C ASN A 258 -15.95 20.93 18.75
N LYS A 259 -15.38 20.04 19.57
CA LYS A 259 -13.94 20.05 19.85
C LYS A 259 -13.12 19.88 18.58
N GLY A 260 -13.46 18.88 17.77
CA GLY A 260 -12.80 18.66 16.50
C GLY A 260 -12.92 19.86 15.53
N TYR A 261 -14.07 20.52 15.47
CA TYR A 261 -14.26 21.72 14.65
C TYR A 261 -13.34 22.88 15.06
N THR A 262 -13.26 23.16 16.35
CA THR A 262 -12.41 24.22 16.92
C THR A 262 -10.94 23.93 16.63
N VAL A 263 -10.52 22.68 16.83
CA VAL A 263 -9.15 22.25 16.57
C VAL A 263 -8.77 22.46 15.11
N ASP A 264 -9.65 22.06 14.18
CA ASP A 264 -9.46 22.31 12.75
C ASP A 264 -9.33 23.80 12.45
N ARG A 265 -10.20 24.63 13.02
CA ARG A 265 -10.22 26.08 12.77
C ARG A 265 -8.95 26.76 13.22
N VAL A 266 -8.45 26.45 14.43
CA VAL A 266 -7.21 27.04 14.96
C VAL A 266 -6.04 26.72 14.04
N VAL A 267 -5.86 25.44 13.69
CA VAL A 267 -4.75 25.00 12.83
C VAL A 267 -4.86 25.59 11.42
N GLU A 268 -6.06 25.60 10.83
CA GLU A 268 -6.29 26.19 9.50
C GLU A 268 -5.98 27.70 9.47
N LYS A 269 -6.35 28.44 10.52
CA LYS A 269 -6.08 29.88 10.63
C LYS A 269 -4.60 30.19 10.86
N LEU A 270 -3.89 29.38 11.66
CA LEU A 270 -2.44 29.52 11.86
C LEU A 270 -1.67 29.23 10.56
N ASN A 271 -2.05 28.17 9.85
CA ASN A 271 -1.49 27.85 8.54
C ASN A 271 -1.72 28.96 7.51
N ALA A 272 -2.93 29.54 7.48
CA ALA A 272 -3.25 30.68 6.62
C ALA A 272 -2.46 31.94 6.99
N ALA A 273 -2.05 32.08 8.25
CA ALA A 273 -1.15 33.12 8.73
C ALA A 273 0.34 32.82 8.48
N GLY A 274 0.67 31.72 7.78
CA GLY A 274 2.04 31.35 7.42
C GLY A 274 2.76 30.47 8.45
N MET A 275 2.14 30.15 9.58
CA MET A 275 2.71 29.26 10.60
C MET A 275 2.35 27.81 10.27
N ARG A 276 3.29 27.06 9.71
CA ARG A 276 3.04 25.67 9.25
C ARG A 276 3.33 24.60 10.28
N ASP A 277 4.35 24.81 11.12
CA ASP A 277 4.80 23.86 12.13
C ASP A 277 4.01 24.04 13.43
N VAL A 278 2.80 23.48 13.47
CA VAL A 278 1.80 23.74 14.52
C VAL A 278 1.28 22.43 15.08
N MET A 279 1.03 22.37 16.39
CA MET A 279 0.25 21.31 17.04
C MET A 279 -0.72 21.95 18.03
N PHE A 280 -2.01 21.71 17.86
CA PHE A 280 -3.05 22.20 18.76
C PHE A 280 -3.85 21.05 19.32
N GLU A 281 -4.06 21.05 20.63
CA GLU A 281 -4.83 20.07 21.39
C GLU A 281 -5.85 20.79 22.29
N TRP A 282 -7.09 20.30 22.31
CA TRP A 282 -8.15 20.79 23.18
C TRP A 282 -9.00 19.61 23.66
N GLY A 283 -8.93 19.31 24.96
CA GLY A 283 -9.72 18.23 25.57
C GLY A 283 -9.48 16.86 24.95
N GLY A 284 -8.22 16.53 24.64
CA GLY A 284 -7.82 15.26 24.04
C GLY A 284 -7.90 15.19 22.51
N ASP A 285 -8.59 16.13 21.87
CA ASP A 285 -8.66 16.22 20.41
C ASP A 285 -7.55 17.11 19.89
N CYS A 286 -6.81 16.64 18.89
CA CYS A 286 -5.65 17.36 18.41
C CYS A 286 -5.49 17.31 16.89
N ARG A 287 -4.80 18.32 16.36
CA ARG A 287 -4.35 18.38 14.97
C ARG A 287 -2.98 19.01 14.91
N ALA A 288 -2.12 18.46 14.06
CA ALA A 288 -0.79 18.96 13.85
C ALA A 288 -0.49 19.11 12.36
N THR A 289 0.28 20.13 12.02
CA THR A 289 0.79 20.39 10.67
C THR A 289 2.29 20.69 10.70
N GLY A 290 2.95 20.46 9.57
CA GLY A 290 4.39 20.62 9.45
C GLY A 290 5.16 19.65 10.33
N VAL A 291 6.32 20.10 10.83
CA VAL A 291 7.24 19.26 11.61
C VAL A 291 7.51 19.84 12.99
N ASN A 292 7.81 18.97 13.94
CA ASN A 292 8.25 19.35 15.27
C ASN A 292 9.64 20.02 15.23
N TYR A 293 10.14 20.36 16.42
CA TYR A 293 11.46 20.98 16.58
C TYR A 293 12.61 20.21 15.91
N GLN A 294 12.56 18.88 15.92
CA GLN A 294 13.60 18.00 15.36
C GLN A 294 13.42 17.69 13.86
N HIS A 295 12.54 18.42 13.16
CA HIS A 295 12.15 18.15 11.77
C HIS A 295 11.50 16.77 11.56
N GLN A 296 10.87 16.24 12.60
CA GLN A 296 10.14 14.99 12.56
C GLN A 296 8.62 15.25 12.59
N PRO A 297 7.80 14.30 12.11
CA PRO A 297 6.35 14.35 12.33
C PRO A 297 6.01 14.49 13.82
N TRP A 298 4.89 15.13 14.12
CA TRP A 298 4.48 15.37 15.50
C TRP A 298 4.08 14.07 16.20
N ALA A 299 4.72 13.77 17.32
CA ALA A 299 4.44 12.57 18.12
C ALA A 299 3.31 12.83 19.13
N ILE A 300 2.22 12.09 19.07
CA ILE A 300 1.07 12.18 19.99
C ILE A 300 0.92 10.86 20.73
N ALA A 301 0.74 10.91 22.04
CA ALA A 301 0.49 9.72 22.84
C ALA A 301 -1.00 9.57 23.17
N ILE A 302 -1.50 8.35 23.00
CA ILE A 302 -2.82 7.92 23.46
C ILE A 302 -2.66 7.38 24.86
N VAL A 303 -3.41 7.93 25.81
CA VAL A 303 -3.42 7.50 27.21
C VAL A 303 -4.30 6.26 27.36
N ARG A 304 -3.85 5.29 28.16
CA ARG A 304 -4.65 4.10 28.48
C ARG A 304 -5.89 4.51 29.29
N PRO A 305 -7.10 4.05 28.93
CA PRO A 305 -8.28 4.33 29.74
C PRO A 305 -8.19 3.62 31.10
N PRO A 306 -8.65 4.25 32.19
CA PRO A 306 -8.62 3.65 33.52
C PRO A 306 -9.54 2.41 33.62
N PRO A 307 -9.28 1.46 34.55
CA PRO A 307 -10.20 0.37 34.89
C PRO A 307 -11.57 0.89 35.32
N VAL A 308 -12.65 0.11 35.14
CA VAL A 308 -14.00 0.55 35.51
C VAL A 308 -14.09 0.94 36.99
N GLU A 309 -13.44 0.18 37.88
CA GLU A 309 -13.39 0.47 39.33
C GLU A 309 -12.85 1.89 39.63
N VAL A 310 -11.82 2.32 38.90
CA VAL A 310 -11.22 3.66 39.03
C VAL A 310 -12.15 4.72 38.45
N VAL A 311 -12.85 4.43 37.35
CA VAL A 311 -13.89 5.34 36.80
C VAL A 311 -15.00 5.54 37.83
N GLU A 312 -15.44 4.47 38.50
CA GLU A 312 -16.43 4.55 39.57
C GLU A 312 -15.96 5.36 40.77
N GLN A 313 -14.71 5.17 41.18
CA GLN A 313 -14.14 5.95 42.27
C GLN A 313 -14.07 7.44 41.91
N HIS A 314 -13.56 7.79 40.73
CA HIS A 314 -13.49 9.18 40.26
C HIS A 314 -14.88 9.83 40.16
N ALA A 315 -15.90 9.08 39.73
CA ALA A 315 -17.26 9.59 39.63
C ALA A 315 -17.92 9.82 40.99
N LYS A 316 -17.52 9.06 42.04
CA LYS A 316 -18.03 9.19 43.42
C LYS A 316 -17.32 10.29 44.21
N GLU A 317 -15.98 10.31 44.15
CA GLU A 317 -15.13 11.08 45.07
C GLU A 317 -14.56 12.35 44.43
N GLY A 318 -14.70 12.50 43.10
CA GLY A 318 -13.97 13.51 42.33
C GLY A 318 -12.55 13.04 41.97
N LEU A 319 -11.86 13.82 41.12
CA LEU A 319 -10.47 13.53 40.75
C LEU A 319 -9.53 13.80 41.94
N ASP A 320 -8.78 12.78 42.37
CA ASP A 320 -7.62 12.98 43.25
C ASP A 320 -6.46 13.57 42.41
N GLU A 321 -6.00 14.78 42.73
CA GLU A 321 -4.98 15.52 41.96
C GLU A 321 -3.60 14.85 41.99
N LYS A 322 -3.39 13.81 42.81
CA LYS A 322 -2.21 12.95 42.74
C LYS A 322 -2.30 12.08 41.48
N LYS A 323 -2.02 12.68 40.33
CA LYS A 323 -1.85 11.97 39.05
C LYS A 323 -0.83 10.85 39.23
N GLU A 324 -1.27 9.62 39.47
CA GLU A 324 -0.50 8.47 39.03
C GLU A 324 -0.17 8.71 37.55
N ALA A 325 1.09 8.54 37.18
CA ALA A 325 1.53 8.78 35.82
C ALA A 325 0.69 7.89 34.89
N SER A 326 -0.24 8.50 34.15
CA SER A 326 -1.15 7.77 33.29
C SER A 326 -0.33 6.91 32.33
N GLN A 327 -0.58 5.61 32.35
CA GLN A 327 0.12 4.67 31.48
C GLN A 327 -0.25 4.99 30.02
N LEU A 328 0.76 5.04 29.15
CA LEU A 328 0.55 5.32 27.73
C LEU A 328 0.15 4.02 27.01
N LEU A 329 -0.91 4.09 26.22
CA LEU A 329 -1.33 2.99 25.38
C LEU A 329 -0.43 2.86 24.16
N ARG A 330 -0.17 3.99 23.49
CA ARG A 330 0.52 4.03 22.19
C ARG A 330 0.96 5.45 21.81
N LEU A 331 1.97 5.54 20.93
CA LEU A 331 2.33 6.74 20.19
C LEU A 331 1.81 6.70 18.75
N MET A 332 1.34 7.82 18.23
CA MET A 332 1.00 8.04 16.83
C MET A 332 1.67 9.29 16.31
N TYR A 333 2.19 9.23 15.09
CA TYR A 333 2.76 10.40 14.42
C TYR A 333 1.69 11.07 13.56
N LEU A 334 1.62 12.39 13.59
CA LEU A 334 0.75 13.21 12.74
C LEU A 334 1.58 13.93 11.68
N ASP A 335 1.22 13.72 10.42
CA ASP A 335 1.77 14.42 9.25
C ASP A 335 0.62 15.18 8.56
N ASP A 336 0.41 16.44 8.99
CA ASP A 336 -0.76 17.25 8.64
C ASP A 336 -2.11 16.55 8.87
N GLU A 337 -2.23 15.92 10.02
CA GLU A 337 -3.35 15.07 10.40
C GLU A 337 -3.86 15.46 11.79
N ALA A 338 -5.05 14.97 12.10
CA ALA A 338 -5.73 15.07 13.38
C ALA A 338 -5.86 13.71 14.04
N LEU A 339 -5.90 13.69 15.37
CA LEU A 339 -6.21 12.54 16.20
C LEU A 339 -7.20 12.96 17.28
N CYS A 340 -8.37 12.34 17.28
CA CYS A 340 -9.43 12.59 18.25
C CYS A 340 -9.76 11.28 18.97
N THR A 341 -10.07 11.37 20.26
CA THR A 341 -10.29 10.19 21.11
C THR A 341 -11.60 10.32 21.87
N SER A 342 -12.45 9.28 21.75
CA SER A 342 -13.68 9.15 22.54
C SER A 342 -13.55 7.95 23.47
N GLY A 343 -13.90 8.13 24.74
CA GLY A 343 -13.84 7.07 25.74
C GLY A 343 -15.03 7.09 26.69
N ASP A 344 -15.28 5.96 27.36
CA ASP A 344 -16.40 5.80 28.29
C ASP A 344 -16.10 6.26 29.74
N TYR A 345 -14.98 6.95 29.94
CA TYR A 345 -14.43 7.36 31.24
C TYR A 345 -14.39 8.88 31.43
N GLU A 346 -14.79 9.67 30.43
CA GLU A 346 -14.87 11.14 30.51
C GLU A 346 -16.33 11.58 30.67
N ASN A 347 -16.54 12.74 31.32
CA ASN A 347 -17.87 13.33 31.55
C ASN A 347 -18.90 12.34 32.13
N VAL A 348 -18.45 11.53 33.09
CA VAL A 348 -19.27 10.52 33.76
C VAL A 348 -20.02 11.10 34.96
N MET A 349 -21.17 10.51 35.27
CA MET A 349 -21.96 10.79 36.45
C MET A 349 -22.19 9.50 37.23
N TYR A 350 -22.16 9.61 38.56
CA TYR A 350 -22.49 8.53 39.46
C TYR A 350 -23.93 8.69 40.00
N SER A 351 -24.67 7.59 40.02
CA SER A 351 -25.93 7.46 40.74
C SER A 351 -25.88 6.18 41.60
N PRO A 352 -26.21 6.21 42.89
CA PRO A 352 -26.27 5.00 43.71
C PRO A 352 -27.19 3.91 43.14
N LYS A 353 -28.26 4.31 42.44
CA LYS A 353 -29.26 3.40 41.84
C LYS A 353 -28.79 2.82 40.51
N TYR A 354 -28.14 3.62 39.67
CA TYR A 354 -27.82 3.24 38.28
C TYR A 354 -26.33 3.04 38.00
N GLY A 355 -25.47 3.21 39.01
CA GLY A 355 -24.01 3.17 38.87
C GLY A 355 -23.46 4.35 38.08
N VAL A 356 -22.34 4.14 37.39
CA VAL A 356 -21.70 5.16 36.55
C VAL A 356 -22.24 5.13 35.14
N ARG A 357 -22.55 6.31 34.59
CA ARG A 357 -22.93 6.50 33.19
C ARG A 357 -22.21 7.70 32.60
N SER A 358 -21.85 7.63 31.31
CA SER A 358 -21.36 8.78 30.57
C SER A 358 -22.51 9.66 30.08
N ASN A 359 -22.19 10.78 29.44
CA ASN A 359 -23.15 11.66 28.78
C ASN A 359 -23.48 11.23 27.33
N ILE A 360 -23.01 10.06 26.89
CA ILE A 360 -23.23 9.56 25.53
C ILE A 360 -24.45 8.64 25.51
N PHE A 361 -25.34 8.80 24.53
CA PHE A 361 -26.50 7.93 24.34
C PHE A 361 -26.13 6.65 23.56
N ASP A 362 -26.48 5.48 24.10
CA ASP A 362 -26.35 4.18 23.43
C ASP A 362 -27.67 3.78 22.79
N TRP A 363 -27.75 3.85 21.46
CA TRP A 363 -28.94 3.52 20.68
C TRP A 363 -29.38 2.06 20.81
N LYS A 364 -28.44 1.14 21.05
CA LYS A 364 -28.74 -0.29 21.15
C LYS A 364 -29.32 -0.61 22.52
N LYS A 365 -28.76 -0.02 23.58
CA LYS A 365 -29.25 -0.19 24.96
C LYS A 365 -30.36 0.79 25.34
N ARG A 366 -30.62 1.82 24.53
CA ARG A 366 -31.60 2.90 24.74
C ARG A 366 -31.42 3.58 26.09
N SER A 367 -30.17 3.74 26.51
CA SER A 367 -29.77 4.28 27.80
C SER A 367 -28.50 5.13 27.64
N LEU A 368 -28.09 5.80 28.71
CA LEU A 368 -26.75 6.38 28.76
C LEU A 368 -25.70 5.28 28.73
N LEU A 369 -24.58 5.54 28.07
CA LEU A 369 -23.51 4.60 27.83
C LEU A 369 -22.76 4.33 29.16
N GLU A 370 -22.68 3.05 29.54
CA GLU A 370 -22.05 2.62 30.78
C GLU A 370 -20.58 2.23 30.57
N PRO A 371 -19.65 2.55 31.48
CA PRO A 371 -18.30 2.00 31.41
C PRO A 371 -18.32 0.47 31.50
N VAL A 372 -17.62 -0.22 30.60
CA VAL A 372 -17.58 -1.71 30.61
C VAL A 372 -16.16 -2.24 30.46
N GLU A 373 -15.93 -3.43 30.99
CA GLU A 373 -14.66 -4.14 30.85
C GLU A 373 -14.57 -4.90 29.52
N SER A 374 -15.65 -5.55 29.07
CA SER A 374 -15.65 -6.53 27.98
C SER A 374 -15.76 -5.98 26.55
N GLU A 375 -16.07 -4.69 26.38
CA GLU A 375 -16.31 -4.06 25.07
C GLU A 375 -15.35 -2.88 24.83
N LEU A 376 -15.51 -2.15 23.71
CA LEU A 376 -14.67 -1.00 23.39
C LEU A 376 -14.79 0.11 24.44
N ALA A 377 -13.72 0.39 25.17
CA ALA A 377 -13.64 1.43 26.19
C ALA A 377 -13.16 2.78 25.64
N GLN A 378 -12.35 2.75 24.57
CA GLN A 378 -11.75 3.92 23.96
C GLN A 378 -11.57 3.70 22.46
N VAL A 379 -11.82 4.74 21.68
CA VAL A 379 -11.52 4.78 20.25
C VAL A 379 -10.81 6.09 19.92
N SER A 380 -9.63 5.99 19.31
CA SER A 380 -8.89 7.11 18.75
C SER A 380 -8.89 7.00 17.23
N ILE A 381 -9.37 8.04 16.55
CA ILE A 381 -9.44 8.09 15.08
C ILE A 381 -8.43 9.12 14.57
N LYS A 382 -7.62 8.73 13.59
CA LYS A 382 -6.69 9.60 12.89
C LYS A 382 -7.24 9.97 11.52
N CYS A 383 -7.44 11.26 11.26
CA CYS A 383 -8.00 11.78 10.00
C CYS A 383 -7.25 13.03 9.51
N TYR A 384 -7.59 13.55 8.32
CA TYR A 384 -7.17 14.90 7.92
C TYR A 384 -7.94 16.04 8.61
N SER A 385 -9.11 15.75 9.18
CA SER A 385 -9.96 16.70 9.90
C SER A 385 -10.25 16.18 11.30
N ALA A 386 -10.00 17.02 12.30
CA ALA A 386 -10.34 16.74 13.70
C ALA A 386 -11.86 16.64 13.89
N MET A 387 -12.66 17.47 13.22
CA MET A 387 -14.13 17.40 13.29
C MET A 387 -14.69 16.03 12.90
N TYR A 388 -14.16 15.44 11.81
CA TYR A 388 -14.57 14.10 11.37
C TYR A 388 -14.00 13.00 12.27
N ALA A 389 -12.76 13.16 12.75
CA ALA A 389 -12.17 12.21 13.68
C ALA A 389 -12.97 12.12 14.99
N ASP A 390 -13.40 13.26 15.54
CA ASP A 390 -14.20 13.38 16.77
C ASP A 390 -15.56 12.68 16.62
N ALA A 391 -16.28 12.98 15.53
CA ALA A 391 -17.55 12.35 15.23
C ALA A 391 -17.43 10.83 15.02
N LEU A 392 -16.40 10.39 14.28
CA LEU A 392 -16.17 8.97 14.00
C LEU A 392 -15.68 8.21 15.24
N ALA A 393 -14.90 8.83 16.12
CA ALA A 393 -14.48 8.24 17.39
C ALA A 393 -15.71 8.01 18.28
N THR A 394 -16.59 9.00 18.36
CA THR A 394 -17.86 8.91 19.11
C THR A 394 -18.75 7.82 18.53
N ALA A 395 -18.94 7.80 17.20
CA ALA A 395 -19.72 6.78 16.49
C ALA A 395 -19.19 5.36 16.76
N SER A 396 -17.86 5.22 16.75
CA SER A 396 -17.19 3.93 16.92
C SER A 396 -17.31 3.42 18.35
N LEU A 397 -17.19 4.31 19.35
CA LEU A 397 -17.37 3.98 20.75
C LEU A 397 -18.80 3.46 21.00
N ILE A 398 -19.83 4.14 20.46
CA ILE A 398 -21.24 3.73 20.60
C ILE A 398 -21.50 2.37 19.95
N LYS A 399 -20.81 2.05 18.84
CA LYS A 399 -20.99 0.78 18.14
C LYS A 399 -20.48 -0.44 18.93
N ARG A 400 -19.52 -0.25 19.85
CA ARG A 400 -18.91 -1.24 20.78
C ARG A 400 -18.29 -2.52 20.17
N ASP A 401 -18.43 -2.75 18.87
CA ASP A 401 -17.98 -3.94 18.13
C ASP A 401 -16.84 -3.58 17.16
N ILE A 402 -15.65 -4.14 17.40
CA ILE A 402 -14.43 -3.90 16.62
C ILE A 402 -14.62 -4.20 15.12
N SER A 403 -15.25 -5.32 14.79
CA SER A 403 -15.42 -5.76 13.41
C SER A 403 -16.34 -4.82 12.64
N LYS A 404 -17.42 -4.36 13.27
CA LYS A 404 -18.34 -3.39 12.66
C LYS A 404 -17.72 -2.00 12.57
N VAL A 405 -16.94 -1.58 13.57
CA VAL A 405 -16.18 -0.31 13.53
C VAL A 405 -15.20 -0.29 12.37
N ARG A 406 -14.43 -1.37 12.19
CA ARG A 406 -13.53 -1.53 11.04
C ARG A 406 -14.26 -1.40 9.72
N HIS A 407 -15.39 -2.08 9.56
CA HIS A 407 -16.17 -2.04 8.33
C HIS A 407 -16.64 -0.62 8.00
N MET A 408 -17.16 0.10 9.00
CA MET A 408 -17.56 1.50 8.89
C MET A 408 -16.38 2.40 8.48
N LEU A 409 -15.23 2.29 9.16
CA LEU A 409 -14.07 3.16 8.92
C LEU A 409 -13.37 2.87 7.58
N GLU A 410 -13.51 1.67 7.01
CA GLU A 410 -12.95 1.36 5.67
C GLU A 410 -13.59 2.23 4.58
N GLU A 411 -14.87 2.58 4.70
CA GLU A 411 -15.55 3.49 3.75
C GLU A 411 -14.95 4.90 3.77
N TRP A 412 -14.33 5.29 4.88
CA TRP A 412 -13.68 6.59 5.04
C TRP A 412 -12.25 6.63 4.52
N ARG A 413 -11.65 5.49 4.16
CA ARG A 413 -10.25 5.41 3.70
C ARG A 413 -9.96 6.23 2.44
N HIS A 414 -10.98 6.47 1.63
CA HIS A 414 -10.86 7.17 0.35
C HIS A 414 -11.64 8.50 0.31
N SER A 415 -12.15 8.93 1.47
CA SER A 415 -12.86 10.20 1.64
C SER A 415 -11.90 11.39 1.68
N ARG A 416 -12.39 12.59 1.38
CA ARG A 416 -11.67 13.84 1.65
C ARG A 416 -11.24 14.01 3.09
N ASN A 417 -12.06 13.56 4.03
CA ASN A 417 -11.72 13.50 5.44
C ASN A 417 -11.26 12.10 5.79
N ARG A 418 -10.24 11.64 5.04
CA ARG A 418 -9.75 10.26 5.09
C ARG A 418 -9.43 9.85 6.52
N VAL A 419 -9.93 8.68 6.93
CA VAL A 419 -9.37 7.95 8.07
C VAL A 419 -8.04 7.34 7.63
N THR A 420 -6.93 7.85 8.17
CA THR A 420 -5.57 7.39 7.84
C THR A 420 -5.06 6.35 8.83
N ASN A 421 -5.62 6.31 10.04
CA ASN A 421 -5.41 5.25 11.00
C ASN A 421 -6.52 5.29 12.08
N TYR A 422 -6.65 4.24 12.87
CA TYR A 422 -7.47 4.24 14.08
C TYR A 422 -6.88 3.29 15.12
N VAL A 423 -7.26 3.49 16.38
CA VAL A 423 -6.93 2.62 17.50
C VAL A 423 -8.19 2.45 18.34
N THR A 424 -8.60 1.21 18.57
CA THR A 424 -9.72 0.88 19.45
C THR A 424 -9.21 0.00 20.58
N TYR A 425 -9.66 0.25 21.81
CA TYR A 425 -9.17 -0.43 23.01
C TYR A 425 -10.32 -1.10 23.79
N THR A 426 -10.10 -2.35 24.24
CA THR A 426 -10.96 -3.08 25.19
C THR A 426 -10.17 -3.39 26.45
N ARG A 427 -10.75 -3.18 27.64
CA ARG A 427 -10.07 -3.40 28.93
C ARG A 427 -9.83 -4.89 29.22
N GLN A 428 -10.88 -5.71 29.13
CA GLN A 428 -10.80 -7.14 29.40
C GLN A 428 -9.98 -7.85 28.33
N GLY A 429 -8.88 -8.48 28.76
CA GLY A 429 -7.94 -9.16 27.86
C GLY A 429 -7.20 -8.21 26.91
N GLU A 430 -7.01 -6.94 27.33
CA GLU A 430 -6.31 -5.84 26.63
C GLU A 430 -6.18 -6.04 25.11
N ARG A 431 -7.20 -5.63 24.36
CA ARG A 431 -7.16 -5.68 22.89
C ARG A 431 -7.00 -4.29 22.31
N VAL A 432 -6.06 -4.14 21.37
CA VAL A 432 -5.80 -2.89 20.67
C VAL A 432 -5.96 -3.12 19.17
N ALA A 433 -7.19 -3.02 18.66
CA ALA A 433 -7.45 -3.13 17.24
C ALA A 433 -7.14 -1.82 16.50
N ARG A 434 -6.62 -1.90 15.27
CA ARG A 434 -6.13 -0.73 14.53
C ARG A 434 -6.45 -0.81 13.04
N MET A 435 -6.35 0.32 12.34
CA MET A 435 -6.51 0.32 10.89
C MET A 435 -5.42 -0.53 10.25
N PHE A 436 -5.81 -1.36 9.28
CA PHE A 436 -5.01 -2.33 8.54
C PHE A 436 -3.62 -1.83 8.11
N GLU A 437 -2.66 -1.89 9.03
CA GLU A 437 -1.29 -2.25 8.73
C GLU A 437 -1.23 -3.77 8.73
N ILE A 438 -1.84 -4.39 7.70
CA ILE A 438 -1.69 -5.83 7.47
C ILE A 438 -0.22 -6.03 7.18
N ALA A 439 0.52 -6.51 8.18
CA ALA A 439 1.91 -6.89 7.99
C ALA A 439 2.71 -5.81 7.24
N THR A 440 2.50 -4.50 7.45
CA THR A 440 3.30 -3.50 6.73
C THR A 440 4.75 -3.58 7.20
N GLU A 441 5.69 -3.50 6.27
CA GLU A 441 7.10 -3.41 6.63
C GLU A 441 7.40 -2.04 7.23
N ASN A 442 7.21 -1.90 8.54
CA ASN A 442 7.64 -0.71 9.25
C ASN A 442 9.18 -0.61 9.28
N ALA A 443 9.71 0.55 9.68
CA ALA A 443 11.15 0.81 9.68
C ALA A 443 11.95 -0.21 10.52
N GLU A 444 11.37 -0.71 11.62
CA GLU A 444 12.01 -1.68 12.50
C GLU A 444 12.05 -3.09 11.88
N ILE A 445 10.93 -3.58 11.34
CA ILE A 445 10.85 -4.86 10.63
C ILE A 445 11.77 -4.84 9.41
N ARG A 446 11.82 -3.71 8.68
CA ARG A 446 12.74 -3.50 7.56
C ARG A 446 14.20 -3.60 8.02
N LYS A 447 14.55 -2.89 9.10
CA LYS A 447 15.89 -2.95 9.71
C LYS A 447 16.26 -4.36 10.14
N ASN A 448 15.33 -5.11 10.76
CA ASN A 448 15.54 -6.48 11.19
C ASN A 448 15.73 -7.44 10.01
N ARG A 449 14.96 -7.29 8.93
CA ARG A 449 15.15 -8.07 7.70
C ARG A 449 16.53 -7.81 7.08
N ILE A 450 16.95 -6.54 7.02
CA ILE A 450 18.21 -6.14 6.39
C ILE A 450 19.42 -6.48 7.28
N ALA A 451 19.28 -6.54 8.61
CA ALA A 451 20.37 -6.81 9.56
C ALA A 451 21.13 -8.14 9.33
N GLY A 452 20.47 -9.12 8.69
CA GLY A 452 21.10 -10.39 8.27
C GLY A 452 21.98 -10.28 7.02
N SER A 453 21.87 -9.17 6.28
CA SER A 453 22.58 -8.94 5.02
C SER A 453 24.04 -8.56 5.25
N LEU A 454 24.89 -8.90 4.28
CA LEU A 454 26.24 -8.35 4.15
C LEU A 454 26.19 -7.20 3.14
N PRO A 455 27.07 -6.18 3.25
CA PRO A 455 27.17 -5.13 2.25
C PRO A 455 27.44 -5.73 0.86
N ALA A 456 26.49 -5.57 -0.06
CA ALA A 456 26.61 -6.05 -1.43
C ALA A 456 27.15 -4.96 -2.36
N ARG A 457 27.91 -5.35 -3.37
CA ARG A 457 28.24 -4.49 -4.50
C ARG A 457 27.22 -4.68 -5.60
N VAL A 458 26.45 -3.64 -5.87
CA VAL A 458 25.38 -3.63 -6.87
C VAL A 458 25.79 -2.77 -8.05
N ILE A 459 25.71 -3.32 -9.26
CA ILE A 459 25.86 -2.54 -10.50
C ILE A 459 24.47 -2.26 -11.07
N VAL A 460 24.20 -1.02 -11.39
CA VAL A 460 22.97 -0.60 -12.06
C VAL A 460 23.33 -0.06 -13.44
N VAL A 461 22.75 -0.63 -14.49
CA VAL A 461 23.04 -0.27 -15.89
C VAL A 461 21.90 0.59 -16.44
N GLY A 462 22.17 1.86 -16.68
CA GLY A 462 21.23 2.89 -17.08
C GLY A 462 20.86 3.83 -15.94
N CYS A 463 20.98 5.15 -16.15
CA CYS A 463 20.74 6.19 -15.16
C CYS A 463 19.44 6.98 -15.44
N GLY A 464 18.41 6.29 -15.91
CA GLY A 464 17.03 6.81 -15.96
C GLY A 464 16.33 6.71 -14.59
N LEU A 465 15.02 6.96 -14.56
CA LEU A 465 14.24 6.91 -13.31
C LEU A 465 14.32 5.55 -12.61
N ALA A 466 14.26 4.45 -13.38
CA ALA A 466 14.36 3.11 -12.82
C ALA A 466 15.73 2.87 -12.15
N GLY A 467 16.81 3.29 -12.81
CA GLY A 467 18.17 3.12 -12.30
C GLY A 467 18.46 3.97 -11.06
N LEU A 468 18.05 5.25 -11.05
CA LEU A 468 18.20 6.10 -9.87
C LEU A 468 17.33 5.61 -8.70
N SER A 469 16.11 5.14 -8.98
CA SER A 469 15.25 4.55 -7.94
C SER A 469 15.86 3.30 -7.33
N ALA A 470 16.44 2.43 -8.17
CA ALA A 470 17.16 1.25 -7.71
C ALA A 470 18.42 1.59 -6.90
N ALA A 471 19.19 2.59 -7.32
CA ALA A 471 20.38 3.01 -6.60
C ALA A 471 20.06 3.59 -5.21
N ILE A 472 19.04 4.45 -5.10
CA ILE A 472 18.63 5.02 -3.81
C ILE A 472 18.11 3.94 -2.87
N GLU A 473 17.29 3.00 -3.38
CA GLU A 473 16.78 1.92 -2.53
C GLU A 473 17.88 0.94 -2.13
N ALA A 474 18.80 0.60 -3.03
CA ALA A 474 19.92 -0.28 -2.73
C ALA A 474 20.84 0.31 -1.64
N THR A 475 21.13 1.61 -1.68
CA THR A 475 21.92 2.26 -0.62
C THR A 475 21.16 2.36 0.71
N ALA A 476 19.84 2.54 0.68
CA ALA A 476 19.00 2.47 1.87
C ALA A 476 19.05 1.07 2.53
N CYS A 477 19.26 0.02 1.73
CA CYS A 477 19.52 -1.34 2.21
C CYS A 477 20.98 -1.65 2.54
N GLY A 478 21.90 -0.68 2.47
CA GLY A 478 23.30 -0.82 2.86
C GLY A 478 24.26 -1.29 1.77
N ALA A 479 23.84 -1.30 0.49
CA ALA A 479 24.71 -1.65 -0.62
C ALA A 479 25.66 -0.52 -1.05
N GLN A 480 26.76 -0.90 -1.68
CA GLN A 480 27.64 -0.03 -2.46
C GLN A 480 27.22 -0.12 -3.94
N VAL A 481 26.89 1.01 -4.55
CA VAL A 481 26.26 1.06 -5.87
C VAL A 481 27.18 1.70 -6.90
N ILE A 482 27.29 1.07 -8.08
CA ILE A 482 27.92 1.66 -9.26
C ILE A 482 26.86 1.80 -10.35
N LEU A 483 26.57 3.04 -10.72
CA LEU A 483 25.67 3.42 -11.79
C LEU A 483 26.48 3.59 -13.08
N LEU A 484 26.13 2.84 -14.13
CA LEU A 484 26.78 2.92 -15.44
C LEU A 484 25.81 3.53 -16.45
N GLU A 485 26.15 4.70 -16.98
CA GLU A 485 25.39 5.40 -18.03
C GLU A 485 26.22 5.46 -19.29
N LYS A 486 25.63 5.06 -20.43
CA LYS A 486 26.33 5.09 -21.71
C LYS A 486 26.41 6.50 -22.30
N GLU A 487 25.44 7.35 -21.96
CA GLU A 487 25.43 8.75 -22.39
C GLU A 487 26.32 9.64 -21.51
N PRO A 488 26.68 10.85 -21.98
CA PRO A 488 27.43 11.82 -21.17
C PRO A 488 26.63 12.42 -20.00
N LYS A 489 25.31 12.17 -19.93
CA LYS A 489 24.42 12.73 -18.89
C LYS A 489 23.37 11.70 -18.48
N VAL A 490 23.04 11.70 -17.19
CA VAL A 490 21.92 10.91 -16.64
C VAL A 490 20.56 11.48 -17.06
N GLY A 491 19.49 10.69 -16.93
CA GLY A 491 18.13 11.14 -17.26
C GLY A 491 17.36 10.16 -18.15
N GLY A 492 17.97 9.81 -19.29
CA GLY A 492 17.33 9.01 -20.33
C GLY A 492 15.98 9.58 -20.79
N ASN A 493 15.06 8.71 -21.23
CA ASN A 493 13.71 9.14 -21.62
C ASN A 493 12.86 9.63 -20.44
N SER A 494 13.20 9.25 -19.19
CA SER A 494 12.47 9.70 -18.00
C SER A 494 12.50 11.22 -17.83
N ALA A 495 13.63 11.87 -18.17
CA ALA A 495 13.75 13.33 -18.13
C ALA A 495 12.85 14.04 -19.16
N LYS A 496 12.41 13.34 -20.22
CA LYS A 496 11.53 13.87 -21.27
C LYS A 496 10.03 13.70 -20.94
N ALA A 497 9.68 12.98 -19.88
CA ALA A 497 8.29 12.68 -19.57
C ALA A 497 7.53 13.89 -18.99
N THR A 498 6.32 14.14 -19.48
CA THR A 498 5.51 15.32 -19.09
C THR A 498 4.15 14.99 -18.49
N SER A 499 3.60 13.78 -18.73
CA SER A 499 2.20 13.48 -18.40
C SER A 499 1.88 13.26 -16.92
N GLY A 500 2.88 12.84 -16.12
CA GLY A 500 2.73 12.53 -14.69
C GLY A 500 2.90 11.05 -14.35
N ILE A 501 2.78 10.75 -13.05
CA ILE A 501 2.97 9.41 -12.45
C ILE A 501 1.69 8.97 -11.73
N ASN A 502 1.31 7.70 -11.85
CA ASN A 502 0.07 7.22 -11.25
C ASN A 502 0.23 6.81 -9.78
N GLY A 503 -0.81 7.04 -8.98
CA GLY A 503 -0.93 6.50 -7.62
C GLY A 503 -2.38 6.53 -7.14
N TRP A 504 -2.82 5.52 -6.41
CA TRP A 504 -4.13 5.54 -5.74
C TRP A 504 -3.99 5.61 -4.22
N GLY A 505 -5.02 6.10 -3.55
CA GLY A 505 -5.04 6.25 -2.10
C GLY A 505 -4.03 7.28 -1.61
N THR A 506 -3.77 8.33 -2.40
CA THR A 506 -2.83 9.40 -2.04
C THR A 506 -3.53 10.57 -1.33
N ARG A 507 -2.75 11.42 -0.66
CA ARG A 507 -3.27 12.63 -0.02
C ARG A 507 -3.86 13.62 -1.03
N ALA A 508 -3.23 13.78 -2.19
CA ALA A 508 -3.75 14.63 -3.26
C ALA A 508 -5.16 14.17 -3.70
N GLN A 509 -5.38 12.86 -3.83
CA GLN A 509 -6.71 12.32 -4.20
C GLN A 509 -7.73 12.55 -3.10
N ALA A 510 -7.35 12.37 -1.83
CA ALA A 510 -8.24 12.67 -0.72
C ALA A 510 -8.65 14.15 -0.74
N LEU A 511 -7.71 15.09 -0.87
CA LEU A 511 -8.04 16.52 -0.89
C LEU A 511 -9.06 16.92 -1.96
N ASP A 512 -9.06 16.21 -3.10
CA ASP A 512 -9.99 16.35 -4.23
C ASP A 512 -11.24 15.43 -4.15
N ASP A 513 -11.43 14.70 -3.04
CA ASP A 513 -12.50 13.70 -2.79
C ASP A 513 -12.59 12.60 -3.87
N ILE A 514 -11.45 12.17 -4.40
CA ILE A 514 -11.37 11.13 -5.42
C ILE A 514 -11.28 9.74 -4.78
N GLN A 515 -12.35 8.96 -4.94
CA GLN A 515 -12.38 7.55 -4.56
C GLN A 515 -11.73 6.65 -5.63
N ASP A 516 -10.55 6.13 -5.32
CA ASP A 516 -9.82 5.18 -6.15
C ASP A 516 -9.21 4.07 -5.28
N ASN A 517 -9.02 2.88 -5.85
CA ASN A 517 -8.49 1.73 -5.12
C ASN A 517 -7.72 0.75 -6.03
N CYS A 518 -7.06 -0.19 -5.38
CA CYS A 518 -6.26 -1.24 -5.98
C CYS A 518 -6.96 -1.94 -7.16
N ASN A 519 -8.20 -2.40 -6.96
CA ASN A 519 -8.93 -3.22 -7.93
C ASN A 519 -9.36 -2.39 -9.15
N ILE A 520 -9.75 -1.13 -8.94
CA ILE A 520 -10.10 -0.21 -10.04
C ILE A 520 -8.87 0.08 -10.90
N PHE A 521 -7.70 0.31 -10.27
CA PHE A 521 -6.47 0.57 -11.01
C PHE A 521 -5.92 -0.67 -11.73
N GLU A 522 -5.98 -1.86 -11.11
CA GLU A 522 -5.66 -3.14 -11.76
C GLU A 522 -6.54 -3.36 -13.00
N ARG A 523 -7.86 -3.13 -12.87
CA ARG A 523 -8.81 -3.25 -13.97
C ARG A 523 -8.48 -2.31 -15.13
N ASP A 524 -8.21 -1.04 -14.85
CA ASP A 524 -7.89 -0.06 -15.90
C ASP A 524 -6.57 -0.43 -16.61
N THR A 525 -5.59 -0.95 -15.87
CA THR A 525 -4.32 -1.44 -16.44
C THR A 525 -4.54 -2.69 -17.31
N HIS A 526 -5.32 -3.67 -16.85
CA HIS A 526 -5.66 -4.85 -17.64
C HIS A 526 -6.45 -4.52 -18.91
N LYS A 527 -7.42 -3.59 -18.83
CA LYS A 527 -8.17 -3.12 -20.00
C LYS A 527 -7.28 -2.41 -21.02
N SER A 528 -6.35 -1.60 -20.54
CA SER A 528 -5.35 -0.96 -21.41
C SER A 528 -4.43 -1.99 -22.06
N GLY A 529 -4.10 -3.08 -21.36
CA GLY A 529 -3.15 -4.10 -21.81
C GLY A 529 -3.72 -5.20 -22.71
N LEU A 530 -4.99 -5.12 -23.11
CA LEU A 530 -5.58 -6.10 -24.03
C LEU A 530 -4.75 -6.24 -25.31
N GLY A 531 -4.65 -7.47 -25.81
CA GLY A 531 -3.85 -7.79 -27.00
C GLY A 531 -2.38 -8.08 -26.75
N GLY A 532 -1.92 -8.13 -25.49
CA GLY A 532 -0.59 -8.62 -25.08
C GLY A 532 -0.63 -9.31 -23.71
N SER A 533 0.54 -9.52 -23.12
CA SER A 533 0.72 -10.32 -21.90
C SER A 533 0.72 -9.46 -20.64
N THR A 534 -0.46 -9.14 -20.10
CA THR A 534 -0.56 -8.45 -18.81
C THR A 534 -0.50 -9.43 -17.63
N VAL A 535 0.69 -9.64 -17.05
CA VAL A 535 0.91 -10.59 -15.95
C VAL A 535 0.21 -10.08 -14.68
N PRO A 536 -0.82 -10.79 -14.15
CA PRO A 536 -1.64 -10.27 -13.05
C PRO A 536 -0.86 -9.94 -11.78
N SER A 537 0.16 -10.74 -11.44
CA SER A 537 0.99 -10.48 -10.25
C SER A 537 1.86 -9.24 -10.39
N LEU A 538 2.34 -8.90 -11.60
CA LEU A 538 3.08 -7.66 -11.83
C LEU A 538 2.17 -6.43 -11.74
N VAL A 539 0.97 -6.50 -12.33
CA VAL A 539 -0.02 -5.40 -12.24
C VAL A 539 -0.49 -5.19 -10.81
N ARG A 540 -0.73 -6.26 -10.05
CA ARG A 540 -1.08 -6.16 -8.63
C ARG A 540 0.03 -5.51 -7.83
N THR A 541 1.28 -5.88 -8.04
CA THR A 541 2.43 -5.23 -7.38
C THR A 541 2.55 -3.76 -7.77
N LEU A 542 2.42 -3.43 -9.06
CA LEU A 542 2.42 -2.05 -9.55
C LEU A 542 1.32 -1.22 -8.87
N SER A 543 0.10 -1.77 -8.80
CA SER A 543 -1.05 -1.11 -8.20
C SER A 543 -0.86 -0.90 -6.71
N VAL A 544 -0.61 -1.96 -5.94
CA VAL A 544 -0.47 -1.90 -4.47
C VAL A 544 0.64 -0.95 -4.04
N LYS A 545 1.77 -0.91 -4.76
CA LYS A 545 2.91 -0.04 -4.44
C LYS A 545 2.79 1.38 -4.98
N SER A 546 1.69 1.73 -5.64
CA SER A 546 1.59 3.01 -6.33
C SER A 546 1.48 4.22 -5.40
N GLY A 547 0.67 4.14 -4.34
CA GLY A 547 0.59 5.20 -3.33
C GLY A 547 1.93 5.41 -2.61
N ASP A 548 2.62 4.32 -2.26
CA ASP A 548 3.96 4.34 -1.65
C ASP A 548 5.01 4.97 -2.58
N ALA A 549 4.94 4.70 -3.88
CA ALA A 549 5.83 5.35 -4.86
C ALA A 549 5.65 6.88 -4.91
N ILE A 550 4.40 7.37 -4.82
CA ILE A 550 4.11 8.81 -4.74
C ILE A 550 4.66 9.39 -3.43
N SER A 551 4.36 8.77 -2.29
CA SER A 551 4.86 9.22 -0.99
C SER A 551 6.39 9.24 -0.94
N TRP A 552 7.06 8.22 -1.49
CA TRP A 552 8.52 8.15 -1.54
C TRP A 552 9.13 9.27 -2.37
N LEU A 553 8.62 9.54 -3.58
CA LEU A 553 9.08 10.66 -4.40
C LEU A 553 8.83 12.01 -3.70
N SER A 554 7.69 12.17 -3.06
CA SER A 554 7.39 13.38 -2.29
C SER A 554 8.32 13.54 -1.09
N SER A 555 8.72 12.46 -0.41
CA SER A 555 9.70 12.50 0.68
C SER A 555 11.09 12.96 0.22
N LEU A 556 11.43 12.74 -1.05
CA LEU A 556 12.66 13.23 -1.67
C LEU A 556 12.54 14.69 -2.16
N GLY A 557 11.37 15.31 -2.05
CA GLY A 557 11.13 16.71 -2.44
C GLY A 557 10.44 16.88 -3.79
N VAL A 558 9.86 15.84 -4.39
CA VAL A 558 9.07 15.98 -5.62
C VAL A 558 7.63 16.42 -5.28
N PRO A 559 7.16 17.59 -5.75
CA PRO A 559 5.82 18.06 -5.42
C PRO A 559 4.79 17.34 -6.29
N LEU A 560 4.16 16.28 -5.79
CA LEU A 560 3.18 15.47 -6.53
C LEU A 560 1.75 15.76 -6.05
N THR A 561 1.30 17.01 -6.17
CA THR A 561 0.04 17.46 -5.55
C THR A 561 -1.08 17.73 -6.55
N VAL A 562 -0.78 17.90 -7.85
CA VAL A 562 -1.80 18.17 -8.88
C VAL A 562 -2.24 16.88 -9.54
N LEU A 563 -3.55 16.70 -9.68
CA LEU A 563 -4.14 15.50 -10.28
C LEU A 563 -4.66 15.72 -11.69
N SER A 564 -4.55 14.67 -12.50
CA SER A 564 -5.13 14.60 -13.84
C SER A 564 -5.69 13.21 -14.12
N GLN A 565 -6.60 13.13 -15.07
CA GLN A 565 -7.13 11.88 -15.62
C GLN A 565 -6.68 11.77 -17.08
N LEU A 566 -5.87 10.75 -17.37
CA LEU A 566 -5.43 10.46 -18.74
C LEU A 566 -6.39 9.47 -19.42
N GLY A 567 -6.26 9.29 -20.74
CA GLY A 567 -7.05 8.32 -21.49
C GLY A 567 -6.90 6.89 -20.96
N GLY A 568 -8.01 6.13 -20.93
CA GLY A 568 -8.06 4.77 -20.37
C GLY A 568 -8.27 4.70 -18.86
N HIS A 569 -8.14 5.80 -18.13
CA HIS A 569 -8.38 5.85 -16.69
C HIS A 569 -9.85 6.08 -16.36
N SER A 570 -10.37 5.33 -15.39
CA SER A 570 -11.70 5.55 -14.81
C SER A 570 -11.73 6.51 -13.62
N ARG A 571 -10.55 6.91 -13.11
CA ARG A 571 -10.37 7.87 -12.01
C ARG A 571 -9.15 8.76 -12.24
N LYS A 572 -9.19 9.99 -11.71
CA LYS A 572 -8.03 10.89 -11.59
C LYS A 572 -6.99 10.28 -10.66
N ARG A 573 -5.85 9.83 -11.18
CA ARG A 573 -4.76 9.21 -10.40
C ARG A 573 -3.36 9.62 -10.85
N THR A 574 -3.27 10.43 -11.90
CA THR A 574 -1.99 10.86 -12.46
C THR A 574 -1.54 12.15 -11.78
N HIS A 575 -0.47 12.06 -11.00
CA HIS A 575 0.10 13.13 -10.20
C HIS A 575 1.14 13.94 -11.00
N ARG A 576 1.14 15.25 -10.80
CA ARG A 576 2.04 16.23 -11.40
C ARG A 576 2.48 17.27 -10.37
N ALA A 577 3.47 18.05 -10.76
CA ALA A 577 3.87 19.24 -10.05
C ALA A 577 2.89 20.39 -10.30
N PRO A 578 2.66 21.27 -9.31
CA PRO A 578 1.97 22.52 -9.54
C PRO A 578 2.76 23.36 -10.55
N ASP A 579 2.03 24.10 -11.35
CA ASP A 579 2.60 25.09 -12.25
C ASP A 579 3.34 26.17 -11.44
N LYS A 580 4.29 26.84 -12.06
CA LYS A 580 4.93 28.01 -11.46
C LYS A 580 3.91 29.12 -11.24
N ALA A 581 4.24 30.12 -10.40
CA ALA A 581 3.37 31.25 -10.11
C ALA A 581 2.95 32.06 -11.37
N ASP A 582 3.74 32.00 -12.44
CA ASP A 582 3.44 32.60 -13.76
C ASP A 582 2.58 31.71 -14.68
N GLY A 583 2.10 30.57 -14.18
CA GLY A 583 1.33 29.58 -14.93
C GLY A 583 2.16 28.66 -15.83
N THR A 584 3.50 28.72 -15.79
CA THR A 584 4.34 27.82 -16.58
C THR A 584 4.27 26.38 -16.07
N PRO A 585 3.90 25.41 -16.93
CA PRO A 585 3.87 24.01 -16.53
C PRO A 585 5.25 23.47 -16.14
N VAL A 586 5.29 22.68 -15.07
CA VAL A 586 6.52 22.05 -14.60
C VAL A 586 6.66 20.64 -15.21
N PRO A 587 7.72 20.36 -16.00
CA PRO A 587 7.91 19.05 -16.62
C PRO A 587 8.25 18.00 -15.55
N ILE A 588 7.25 17.22 -15.17
CA ILE A 588 7.34 16.31 -14.02
C ILE A 588 8.48 15.28 -14.12
N GLY A 589 8.73 14.71 -15.31
CA GLY A 589 9.83 13.77 -15.52
C GLY A 589 11.20 14.39 -15.28
N PHE A 590 11.42 15.60 -15.81
CA PHE A 590 12.65 16.37 -15.54
C PHE A 590 12.79 16.74 -14.06
N THR A 591 11.70 17.17 -13.41
CA THR A 591 11.70 17.50 -11.98
C THR A 591 12.07 16.28 -11.12
N ILE A 592 11.46 15.13 -11.38
CA ILE A 592 11.81 13.88 -10.69
C ILE A 592 13.30 13.55 -10.90
N MET A 593 13.77 13.54 -12.14
CA MET A 593 15.17 13.19 -12.44
C MET A 593 16.15 14.14 -11.77
N ARG A 594 15.90 15.45 -11.82
CA ARG A 594 16.75 16.46 -11.17
C ARG A 594 16.79 16.25 -9.66
N THR A 595 15.66 15.99 -9.02
CA THR A 595 15.57 15.76 -7.58
C THR A 595 16.35 14.50 -7.17
N LEU A 596 16.16 13.38 -7.89
CA LEU A 596 16.84 12.12 -7.58
C LEU A 596 18.34 12.19 -7.86
N GLU A 597 18.74 12.79 -8.99
CA GLU A 597 20.16 12.99 -9.31
C GLU A 597 20.84 13.85 -8.24
N GLN A 598 20.23 14.96 -7.85
CA GLN A 598 20.75 15.82 -6.79
C GLN A 598 20.87 15.06 -5.48
N HIS A 599 19.86 14.26 -5.12
CA HIS A 599 19.90 13.43 -3.92
C HIS A 599 21.07 12.44 -3.96
N VAL A 600 21.26 11.71 -5.07
CA VAL A 600 22.37 10.77 -5.22
C VAL A 600 23.73 11.47 -5.14
N ARG A 601 23.93 12.54 -5.92
CA ARG A 601 25.22 13.25 -6.00
C ARG A 601 25.59 14.00 -4.72
N THR A 602 24.63 14.31 -3.84
CA THR A 602 24.91 15.06 -2.60
C THR A 602 24.80 14.23 -1.33
N LYS A 603 23.74 13.44 -1.18
CA LYS A 603 23.46 12.69 0.05
C LYS A 603 24.02 11.27 0.04
N LEU A 604 24.34 10.73 -1.14
CA LEU A 604 24.77 9.35 -1.32
C LEU A 604 26.12 9.22 -2.06
N ALA A 605 26.89 10.30 -2.18
CA ALA A 605 28.16 10.32 -2.92
C ALA A 605 29.23 9.37 -2.35
N ASP A 606 29.13 9.02 -1.07
CA ASP A 606 29.99 8.06 -0.36
C ASP A 606 29.64 6.59 -0.67
N ARG A 607 28.44 6.34 -1.21
CA ARG A 607 27.89 5.00 -1.47
C ARG A 607 27.52 4.72 -2.93
N VAL A 608 27.41 5.77 -3.75
CA VAL A 608 27.04 5.68 -5.15
C VAL A 608 28.10 6.31 -6.02
N THR A 609 28.71 5.51 -6.89
CA THR A 609 29.59 6.01 -7.96
C THR A 609 28.82 6.05 -9.27
N ILE A 610 28.79 7.21 -9.93
CA ILE A 610 28.19 7.37 -11.27
C ILE A 610 29.32 7.38 -12.30
N MET A 611 29.23 6.51 -13.30
CA MET A 611 30.15 6.44 -14.44
C MET A 611 29.37 6.73 -15.72
N GLU A 612 29.44 7.98 -16.18
CA GLU A 612 28.90 8.43 -17.48
C GLU A 612 29.83 8.01 -18.63
N SER A 613 29.36 8.16 -19.87
CA SER A 613 30.11 7.76 -21.08
C SER A 613 30.64 6.32 -21.00
N THR A 614 29.85 5.41 -20.43
CA THR A 614 30.25 4.04 -20.07
C THR A 614 29.26 3.00 -20.59
N VAL A 615 29.65 2.29 -21.65
CA VAL A 615 28.82 1.29 -22.33
C VAL A 615 29.09 -0.10 -21.76
N VAL A 616 28.05 -0.77 -21.27
CA VAL A 616 28.12 -2.20 -20.90
C VAL A 616 27.96 -3.07 -22.14
N THR A 617 28.89 -3.99 -22.37
CA THR A 617 28.97 -4.82 -23.58
C THR A 617 28.62 -6.29 -23.35
N SER A 618 28.82 -6.80 -22.12
CA SER A 618 28.42 -8.17 -21.73
C SER A 618 28.17 -8.30 -20.23
N LEU A 619 27.40 -9.32 -19.85
CA LEU A 619 27.19 -9.73 -18.46
C LEU A 619 28.18 -10.85 -18.10
N LEU A 620 29.00 -10.62 -17.07
CA LEU A 620 29.85 -11.68 -16.50
C LEU A 620 28.94 -12.69 -15.81
N ASN A 621 29.15 -13.98 -16.06
CA ASN A 621 28.29 -15.02 -15.54
C ASN A 621 29.02 -16.33 -15.27
N GLU A 622 28.42 -17.14 -14.41
CA GLU A 622 28.79 -18.52 -14.11
C GLU A 622 27.61 -19.43 -14.46
N ILE A 623 27.89 -20.59 -15.05
CA ILE A 623 26.88 -21.60 -15.40
C ILE A 623 27.21 -22.90 -14.66
N LYS A 624 26.24 -23.43 -13.91
CA LYS A 624 26.36 -24.69 -13.18
C LYS A 624 25.29 -25.67 -13.63
N GLY A 625 25.64 -26.93 -13.86
CA GLY A 625 24.64 -27.98 -14.11
C GLY A 625 23.79 -28.24 -12.86
N THR A 626 22.50 -28.48 -13.04
CA THR A 626 21.58 -28.87 -11.96
C THR A 626 21.30 -30.37 -12.02
N PRO A 627 20.95 -31.04 -10.89
CA PRO A 627 20.70 -32.49 -10.86
C PRO A 627 19.60 -32.98 -11.82
N ASP A 628 18.66 -32.10 -12.18
CA ASP A 628 17.59 -32.36 -13.14
C ASP A 628 18.04 -32.36 -14.62
N GLY A 629 19.33 -32.09 -14.88
CA GLY A 629 19.90 -31.94 -16.22
C GLY A 629 19.82 -30.50 -16.77
N GLY A 630 19.24 -29.58 -16.00
CA GLY A 630 19.21 -28.16 -16.34
C GLY A 630 20.54 -27.42 -16.09
N ARG A 631 20.50 -26.10 -16.21
CA ARG A 631 21.64 -25.21 -15.95
C ARG A 631 21.21 -24.04 -15.08
N GLU A 632 21.86 -23.78 -13.95
CA GLU A 632 21.73 -22.55 -13.19
C GLU A 632 22.68 -21.50 -13.79
N VAL A 633 22.17 -20.30 -14.10
CA VAL A 633 22.99 -19.17 -14.59
C VAL A 633 22.98 -18.10 -13.51
N ARG A 634 24.17 -17.66 -13.11
CA ARG A 634 24.37 -16.58 -12.15
C ARG A 634 25.19 -15.46 -12.78
N VAL A 635 24.69 -14.24 -12.72
CA VAL A 635 25.45 -13.03 -13.08
C VAL A 635 26.36 -12.63 -11.93
N THR A 636 27.61 -12.27 -12.27
CA THR A 636 28.68 -11.94 -11.32
C THR A 636 29.35 -10.60 -11.62
N GLY A 637 28.74 -9.80 -12.52
CA GLY A 637 29.24 -8.48 -12.90
C GLY A 637 29.00 -8.16 -14.36
N VAL A 638 29.75 -7.19 -14.88
CA VAL A 638 29.64 -6.70 -16.26
C VAL A 638 31.01 -6.49 -16.89
N THR A 639 31.04 -6.49 -18.23
CA THR A 639 32.14 -5.94 -19.00
C THR A 639 31.68 -4.62 -19.61
N TYR A 640 32.52 -3.58 -19.53
CA TYR A 640 32.18 -2.25 -20.00
C TYR A 640 33.35 -1.60 -20.76
N LYS A 641 33.05 -0.53 -21.51
CA LYS A 641 34.02 0.32 -22.21
C LYS A 641 33.62 1.79 -22.07
N LYS A 642 34.59 2.70 -22.08
CA LYS A 642 34.32 4.15 -22.20
C LYS A 642 33.92 4.47 -23.65
N SER A 643 32.90 5.30 -23.85
CA SER A 643 32.46 5.73 -25.19
C SER A 643 33.45 6.67 -25.85
N ASP A 644 34.18 7.46 -25.06
CA ASP A 644 34.98 8.59 -25.53
C ASP A 644 36.41 8.18 -25.92
N GLU A 645 36.81 6.94 -25.60
CA GLU A 645 38.15 6.41 -25.83
C GLU A 645 38.12 5.41 -27.01
N LYS A 646 38.62 5.83 -28.18
CA LYS A 646 38.63 4.99 -29.41
C LYS A 646 39.41 3.67 -29.26
N GLU A 647 40.39 3.62 -28.35
CA GLU A 647 41.27 2.46 -28.11
C GLU A 647 41.10 1.85 -26.70
N ALA A 648 40.06 2.22 -25.95
CA ALA A 648 39.85 1.62 -24.63
C ALA A 648 39.61 0.11 -24.72
N GLY A 649 40.52 -0.66 -24.13
CA GLY A 649 40.29 -2.08 -23.86
C GLY A 649 39.03 -2.27 -23.01
N SER A 650 38.28 -3.33 -23.27
CA SER A 650 37.12 -3.68 -22.44
C SER A 650 37.56 -4.01 -21.01
N MET A 651 36.90 -3.41 -20.01
CA MET A 651 37.19 -3.62 -18.59
C MET A 651 36.14 -4.53 -17.96
N LYS A 652 36.53 -5.29 -16.93
CA LYS A 652 35.63 -6.16 -16.16
C LYS A 652 35.34 -5.55 -14.80
N LEU A 653 34.07 -5.52 -14.41
CA LEU A 653 33.59 -5.05 -13.12
C LEU A 653 32.74 -6.15 -12.48
N THR A 654 33.23 -6.79 -11.42
CA THR A 654 32.48 -7.82 -10.68
C THR A 654 31.33 -7.22 -9.89
N ALA A 655 30.29 -7.97 -9.54
CA ALA A 655 29.23 -7.51 -8.64
C ALA A 655 28.54 -8.71 -8.02
N ASP A 656 27.91 -8.48 -6.87
CA ASP A 656 27.05 -9.49 -6.25
C ASP A 656 25.70 -9.56 -6.95
N ALA A 657 25.22 -8.42 -7.45
CA ALA A 657 24.01 -8.30 -8.26
C ALA A 657 24.16 -7.23 -9.34
N VAL A 658 23.46 -7.43 -10.46
CA VAL A 658 23.33 -6.47 -11.56
C VAL A 658 21.85 -6.16 -11.79
N ILE A 659 21.53 -4.88 -11.91
CA ILE A 659 20.19 -4.38 -12.26
C ILE A 659 20.26 -3.78 -13.66
N LEU A 660 19.45 -4.29 -14.58
CA LEU A 660 19.24 -3.68 -15.89
C LEU A 660 18.13 -2.64 -15.80
N ALA A 661 18.43 -1.41 -16.15
CA ALA A 661 17.52 -0.25 -16.19
C ALA A 661 17.74 0.57 -17.46
N THR A 662 18.07 -0.10 -18.57
CA THR A 662 18.56 0.50 -19.82
C THR A 662 17.48 1.13 -20.69
N GLY A 663 16.22 1.02 -20.29
CA GLY A 663 15.07 1.36 -21.13
C GLY A 663 14.85 0.38 -22.29
N GLY A 664 13.96 0.77 -23.19
CA GLY A 664 13.51 -0.04 -24.34
C GLY A 664 14.38 0.05 -25.59
N PHE A 665 13.77 -0.29 -26.73
CA PHE A 665 14.45 -0.44 -28.03
C PHE A 665 13.82 0.40 -29.15
N SER A 666 13.12 1.47 -28.80
CA SER A 666 12.37 2.35 -29.72
C SER A 666 13.20 3.13 -30.74
N ASN A 667 14.53 3.14 -30.63
CA ASN A 667 15.47 3.83 -31.54
C ASN A 667 16.57 2.85 -32.02
N ASP A 668 16.25 1.56 -32.06
CA ASP A 668 17.19 0.51 -32.44
C ASP A 668 17.22 0.34 -33.97
N HIS A 669 18.09 1.08 -34.65
CA HIS A 669 18.26 1.00 -36.12
C HIS A 669 19.53 0.23 -36.54
N MET A 670 20.09 -0.58 -35.65
CA MET A 670 21.32 -1.34 -35.92
C MET A 670 21.06 -2.61 -36.76
N SER A 671 22.11 -3.25 -37.28
CA SER A 671 22.00 -4.48 -38.08
C SER A 671 21.33 -5.64 -37.34
N GLN A 672 21.45 -5.70 -36.01
CA GLN A 672 20.74 -6.63 -35.13
C GLN A 672 19.64 -5.90 -34.35
N SER A 673 18.79 -5.19 -35.09
CA SER A 673 17.68 -4.41 -34.52
C SER A 673 16.60 -5.32 -33.96
N LEU A 674 16.16 -5.04 -32.73
CA LEU A 674 14.97 -5.65 -32.13
C LEU A 674 13.68 -5.17 -32.82
N ILE A 675 13.64 -3.92 -33.31
CA ILE A 675 12.52 -3.46 -34.14
C ILE A 675 12.49 -4.28 -35.44
N GLY A 676 13.62 -4.40 -36.13
CA GLY A 676 13.72 -5.17 -37.37
C GLY A 676 13.38 -6.66 -37.21
N GLU A 677 13.61 -7.22 -36.03
CA GLU A 677 13.28 -8.62 -35.71
C GLU A 677 11.80 -8.81 -35.33
N PHE A 678 11.25 -7.97 -34.45
CA PHE A 678 9.95 -8.20 -33.81
C PHE A 678 8.81 -7.33 -34.35
N ALA A 679 9.11 -6.19 -34.97
CA ALA A 679 8.15 -5.26 -35.55
C ALA A 679 8.72 -4.63 -36.85
N PRO A 680 9.11 -5.44 -37.85
CA PRO A 680 9.81 -4.96 -39.05
C PRO A 680 9.04 -3.88 -39.81
N GLU A 681 7.71 -3.92 -39.78
CA GLU A 681 6.80 -2.93 -40.37
C GLU A 681 6.98 -1.52 -39.78
N LEU A 682 7.54 -1.40 -38.57
CA LEU A 682 7.79 -0.14 -37.91
C LEU A 682 9.20 0.42 -38.14
N SER A 683 10.08 -0.32 -38.82
CA SER A 683 11.51 0.05 -38.96
C SER A 683 11.76 1.40 -39.64
N GLY A 684 10.82 1.83 -40.50
CA GLY A 684 10.89 3.11 -41.22
C GLY A 684 10.29 4.30 -40.47
N PHE A 685 9.68 4.10 -39.30
CA PHE A 685 9.07 5.18 -38.55
C PHE A 685 10.10 5.95 -37.71
N PRO A 686 9.96 7.28 -37.58
CA PRO A 686 10.75 8.04 -36.64
C PRO A 686 10.33 7.71 -35.20
N THR A 687 11.10 8.18 -34.21
CA THR A 687 10.88 7.92 -32.78
C THR A 687 10.86 9.22 -31.98
N THR A 688 10.26 9.19 -30.79
CA THR A 688 10.28 10.32 -29.84
C THR A 688 11.32 10.13 -28.71
N ASN A 689 11.96 8.97 -28.69
CA ASN A 689 12.95 8.59 -27.68
C ASN A 689 14.37 8.95 -28.12
N GLY A 690 15.28 9.09 -27.15
CA GLY A 690 16.66 9.45 -27.45
C GLY A 690 17.42 8.35 -28.22
N PRO A 691 18.55 8.70 -28.86
CA PRO A 691 19.41 7.76 -29.62
C PRO A 691 19.96 6.62 -28.76
N TRP A 692 19.91 6.75 -27.44
CA TRP A 692 20.30 5.71 -26.48
C TRP A 692 19.29 4.56 -26.35
N ALA A 693 18.05 4.67 -26.86
CA ALA A 693 17.01 3.65 -26.70
C ALA A 693 17.17 2.47 -27.69
N THR A 694 18.29 1.74 -27.59
CA THR A 694 18.76 0.72 -28.54
C THR A 694 18.57 -0.73 -28.06
N GLY A 695 17.88 -0.95 -26.94
CA GLY A 695 17.57 -2.28 -26.42
C GLY A 695 18.75 -3.05 -25.81
N ASP A 696 19.80 -2.35 -25.37
CA ASP A 696 21.06 -2.98 -24.94
C ASP A 696 20.85 -3.98 -23.79
N GLY A 697 20.04 -3.62 -22.78
CA GLY A 697 19.73 -4.51 -21.66
C GLY A 697 18.97 -5.77 -22.09
N VAL A 698 18.01 -5.64 -23.01
CA VAL A 698 17.28 -6.78 -23.58
C VAL A 698 18.25 -7.72 -24.30
N LYS A 699 19.15 -7.19 -25.12
CA LYS A 699 20.18 -7.96 -25.85
C LYS A 699 21.19 -8.61 -24.88
N LEU A 700 21.54 -7.94 -23.79
CA LEU A 700 22.42 -8.48 -22.74
C LEU A 700 21.75 -9.67 -22.03
N ALA A 701 20.50 -9.52 -21.60
CA ALA A 701 19.77 -10.56 -20.89
C ALA A 701 19.40 -11.74 -21.79
N ARG A 702 18.98 -11.49 -23.04
CA ARG A 702 18.64 -12.52 -24.03
C ARG A 702 19.83 -13.47 -24.29
N ARG A 703 21.06 -12.96 -24.29
CA ARG A 703 22.28 -13.79 -24.42
C ARG A 703 22.47 -14.79 -23.27
N LEU A 704 21.84 -14.56 -22.11
CA LEU A 704 21.80 -15.50 -20.98
C LEU A 704 20.53 -16.37 -20.95
N GLY A 705 19.70 -16.27 -21.99
CA GLY A 705 18.45 -17.01 -22.12
C GLY A 705 17.24 -16.31 -21.51
N ALA A 706 17.31 -15.03 -21.14
CA ALA A 706 16.16 -14.33 -20.57
C ALA A 706 14.92 -14.45 -21.46
N THR A 707 13.78 -14.77 -20.86
CA THR A 707 12.49 -14.86 -21.55
C THR A 707 12.05 -13.46 -21.94
N LEU A 708 11.73 -13.28 -23.21
CA LEU A 708 11.18 -12.05 -23.75
C LEU A 708 9.67 -12.17 -23.89
N VAL A 709 8.97 -11.07 -23.71
CA VAL A 709 7.50 -11.01 -23.81
C VAL A 709 7.08 -9.72 -24.50
N ASP A 710 6.02 -9.78 -25.31
CA ASP A 710 5.38 -8.65 -25.99
C ASP A 710 6.33 -7.79 -26.84
N MET A 711 7.39 -8.36 -27.40
CA MET A 711 8.43 -7.63 -28.16
C MET A 711 7.88 -6.94 -29.41
N GLU A 712 6.82 -7.47 -30.00
CA GLU A 712 6.08 -6.91 -31.13
C GLU A 712 5.12 -5.78 -30.73
N LYS A 713 4.87 -5.58 -29.42
CA LYS A 713 3.95 -4.55 -28.92
C LYS A 713 4.69 -3.23 -28.77
N VAL A 714 4.76 -2.49 -29.88
CA VAL A 714 5.41 -1.18 -29.96
C VAL A 714 4.37 -0.09 -30.23
N GLN A 715 4.34 0.95 -29.39
CA GLN A 715 3.34 2.01 -29.50
C GLN A 715 3.82 3.14 -30.43
N LEU A 716 3.01 3.47 -31.43
CA LEU A 716 3.10 4.72 -32.18
C LEU A 716 2.31 5.84 -31.48
N HIS A 717 2.94 7.00 -31.33
CA HIS A 717 2.29 8.24 -30.92
C HIS A 717 2.02 9.10 -32.17
N PRO A 718 0.79 9.60 -32.38
CA PRO A 718 0.43 10.29 -33.62
C PRO A 718 1.10 11.66 -33.82
N THR A 719 1.63 12.25 -32.75
CA THR A 719 2.11 13.64 -32.72
C THR A 719 3.60 13.76 -32.43
N GLY A 720 4.45 13.08 -33.21
CA GLY A 720 5.85 13.47 -33.33
C GLY A 720 5.96 14.76 -34.15
N LEU A 721 6.49 15.82 -33.55
CA LEU A 721 6.61 17.13 -34.18
C LEU A 721 7.83 17.13 -35.10
N ILE A 722 7.59 17.35 -36.40
CA ILE A 722 8.65 17.53 -37.39
C ILE A 722 9.23 18.92 -37.22
N ASP A 723 10.54 19.02 -37.01
CA ASP A 723 11.26 20.29 -37.11
C ASP A 723 11.47 20.63 -38.60
N PRO A 724 10.89 21.73 -39.12
CA PRO A 724 11.09 22.13 -40.51
C PRO A 724 12.56 22.40 -40.87
N LYS A 725 13.43 22.68 -39.90
CA LYS A 725 14.87 22.89 -40.10
C LYS A 725 15.65 21.58 -40.21
N ASP A 726 15.10 20.49 -39.72
CA ASP A 726 15.72 19.15 -39.76
C ASP A 726 14.64 18.06 -39.94
N PRO A 727 13.92 18.05 -41.08
CA PRO A 727 12.77 17.18 -41.27
C PRO A 727 13.13 15.70 -41.34
N ALA A 728 14.36 15.37 -41.75
CA ALA A 728 14.88 14.00 -41.84
C ALA A 728 15.30 13.40 -40.49
N ASN A 729 15.31 14.19 -39.41
CA ASN A 729 15.77 13.70 -38.10
C ASN A 729 14.96 12.47 -37.68
N PRO A 730 15.57 11.30 -37.43
CA PRO A 730 14.82 10.12 -37.01
C PRO A 730 14.21 10.29 -35.61
N THR A 731 14.67 11.27 -34.83
CA THR A 731 14.13 11.60 -33.51
C THR A 731 13.29 12.88 -33.55
N LYS A 732 11.99 12.78 -33.28
CA LYS A 732 11.04 13.90 -33.25
C LYS A 732 10.80 14.39 -31.82
N TYR A 733 10.44 15.66 -31.68
CA TYR A 733 9.92 16.15 -30.39
C TYR A 733 8.52 15.59 -30.16
N LEU A 734 8.24 15.10 -28.96
CA LEU A 734 6.89 14.66 -28.62
C LEU A 734 5.98 15.88 -28.46
N GLY A 735 4.98 16.00 -29.32
CA GLY A 735 3.80 16.80 -29.07
C GLY A 735 2.89 16.02 -28.12
N PRO A 736 2.61 16.48 -26.89
CA PRO A 736 1.81 15.73 -25.94
C PRO A 736 0.38 15.59 -26.46
N GLU A 737 -0.30 14.53 -26.04
CA GLU A 737 -1.71 14.28 -26.33
C GLU A 737 -2.63 15.47 -25.96
N ALA A 738 -2.21 16.29 -24.99
CA ALA A 738 -2.87 17.55 -24.63
C ALA A 738 -3.02 18.53 -25.81
N LEU A 739 -2.17 18.50 -26.85
CA LEU A 739 -2.36 19.34 -28.04
C LEU A 739 -3.72 19.07 -28.71
N ARG A 740 -4.03 17.79 -28.95
CA ARG A 740 -5.33 17.35 -29.47
C ARG A 740 -6.43 17.50 -28.42
N GLY A 741 -6.10 17.18 -27.16
CA GLY A 741 -6.99 17.29 -25.99
C GLY A 741 -7.50 18.71 -25.69
N SER A 742 -6.74 19.73 -26.08
CA SER A 742 -7.08 21.14 -25.89
C SER A 742 -7.76 21.78 -27.11
N GLY A 743 -8.11 20.97 -28.12
CA GLY A 743 -8.83 21.44 -29.31
C GLY A 743 -8.01 21.45 -30.60
N GLY A 744 -6.74 21.00 -30.59
CA GLY A 744 -5.94 20.87 -31.80
C GLY A 744 -6.60 19.93 -32.81
N VAL A 745 -6.90 20.43 -34.01
CA VAL A 745 -7.50 19.67 -35.12
C VAL A 745 -6.42 19.15 -36.05
N LEU A 746 -6.64 17.97 -36.63
CA LEU A 746 -5.74 17.39 -37.62
C LEU A 746 -6.30 17.61 -39.03
N LEU A 747 -5.51 18.26 -39.89
CA LEU A 747 -5.84 18.50 -41.30
C LEU A 747 -4.90 17.74 -42.22
N ASN A 748 -5.42 17.21 -43.32
CA ASN A 748 -4.63 16.62 -44.40
C ASN A 748 -4.18 17.68 -45.42
N LYS A 749 -3.50 17.27 -46.51
CA LYS A 749 -3.07 18.19 -47.59
C LYS A 749 -4.20 18.88 -48.36
N LYS A 750 -5.43 18.38 -48.24
CA LYS A 750 -6.64 18.99 -48.85
C LYS A 750 -7.29 20.04 -47.95
N GLY A 751 -6.79 20.23 -46.72
CA GLY A 751 -7.38 21.12 -45.73
C GLY A 751 -8.57 20.52 -44.99
N GLU A 752 -8.76 19.19 -45.08
CA GLU A 752 -9.91 18.48 -44.52
C GLU A 752 -9.55 17.77 -43.20
N ARG A 753 -10.51 17.67 -42.29
CA ARG A 753 -10.42 16.78 -41.12
C ARG A 753 -10.73 15.35 -41.52
N PHE A 754 -9.93 14.39 -41.05
CA PHE A 754 -10.00 12.99 -41.48
C PHE A 754 -10.12 11.98 -40.32
N VAL A 755 -10.02 12.42 -39.06
CA VAL A 755 -10.13 11.55 -37.89
C VAL A 755 -10.68 12.31 -36.68
N ASN A 756 -11.34 11.61 -35.75
CA ASN A 756 -11.60 12.18 -34.43
C ASN A 756 -10.27 12.22 -33.65
N GLU A 757 -9.77 13.42 -33.39
CA GLU A 757 -8.47 13.64 -32.77
C GLU A 757 -8.40 13.17 -31.32
N LEU A 758 -9.50 12.70 -30.72
CA LEU A 758 -9.54 12.13 -29.37
C LEU A 758 -9.65 10.60 -29.36
N GLU A 759 -9.57 9.95 -30.52
CA GLU A 759 -9.50 8.49 -30.62
C GLU A 759 -8.19 7.92 -30.05
N LEU A 760 -8.14 6.58 -29.97
CA LEU A 760 -6.92 5.85 -29.59
C LEU A 760 -5.73 6.23 -30.47
N ARG A 761 -4.53 6.24 -29.88
CA ARG A 761 -3.26 6.60 -30.56
C ARG A 761 -3.03 5.79 -31.83
N SER A 762 -3.38 4.51 -31.83
CA SER A 762 -3.30 3.63 -32.99
C SER A 762 -4.22 4.08 -34.12
N VAL A 763 -5.48 4.42 -33.80
CA VAL A 763 -6.48 4.91 -34.77
C VAL A 763 -6.01 6.22 -35.40
N VAL A 764 -5.58 7.19 -34.59
CA VAL A 764 -5.10 8.48 -35.11
C VAL A 764 -3.82 8.31 -35.92
N SER A 765 -2.90 7.45 -35.49
CA SER A 765 -1.65 7.19 -36.24
C SER A 765 -1.94 6.54 -37.60
N ASN A 766 -2.80 5.53 -37.64
CA ASN A 766 -3.21 4.86 -38.88
C ASN A 766 -3.91 5.83 -39.82
N ALA A 767 -4.82 6.66 -39.31
CA ALA A 767 -5.52 7.65 -40.12
C ALA A 767 -4.56 8.66 -40.78
N ILE A 768 -3.46 9.05 -40.11
CA ILE A 768 -2.40 9.89 -40.71
C ILE A 768 -1.64 9.11 -41.79
N ILE A 769 -1.28 7.85 -41.54
CA ILE A 769 -0.56 6.99 -42.50
C ILE A 769 -1.40 6.80 -43.78
N GLU A 770 -2.70 6.57 -43.62
CA GLU A 770 -3.66 6.36 -44.72
C GLU A 770 -3.87 7.59 -45.61
N GLN A 771 -3.54 8.81 -45.14
CA GLN A 771 -3.55 9.99 -46.02
C GLN A 771 -2.49 9.89 -47.13
N GLY A 772 -1.41 9.13 -46.91
CA GLY A 772 -0.37 8.87 -47.90
C GLY A 772 0.63 10.01 -48.13
N ASP A 773 0.33 11.23 -47.69
CA ASP A 773 1.17 12.42 -47.84
C ASP A 773 2.48 12.34 -47.03
N GLU A 774 3.62 12.59 -47.68
CA GLU A 774 4.94 12.64 -47.05
C GLU A 774 5.43 14.08 -46.87
N TYR A 775 6.01 14.37 -45.71
CA TYR A 775 6.63 15.68 -45.48
C TYR A 775 7.90 15.79 -46.34
N PRO A 776 8.11 16.90 -47.09
CA PRO A 776 9.28 17.04 -47.95
C PRO A 776 10.61 16.86 -47.22
N TYR A 777 11.54 16.14 -47.85
CA TYR A 777 12.89 15.87 -47.30
C TYR A 777 12.91 15.17 -45.94
N SER A 778 11.80 14.57 -45.50
CA SER A 778 11.70 13.89 -44.19
C SER A 778 12.20 12.45 -44.17
N GLY A 779 12.56 11.89 -45.33
CA GLY A 779 12.89 10.47 -45.45
C GLY A 779 11.69 9.53 -45.34
N GLY A 780 10.47 9.99 -45.67
CA GLY A 780 9.27 9.15 -45.73
C GLY A 780 8.28 9.33 -44.58
N SER A 781 8.40 10.40 -43.78
CA SER A 781 7.47 10.66 -42.67
C SER A 781 6.09 11.05 -43.21
N LYS A 782 5.11 10.14 -43.06
CA LYS A 782 3.70 10.45 -43.30
C LYS A 782 3.23 11.48 -42.29
N PHE A 783 2.54 12.54 -42.72
CA PHE A 783 2.27 13.66 -41.83
C PHE A 783 0.89 14.28 -41.99
N ALA A 784 0.47 15.01 -40.96
CA ALA A 784 -0.69 15.88 -40.95
C ALA A 784 -0.35 17.23 -40.31
N PHE A 785 -1.25 18.18 -40.44
CA PHE A 785 -1.15 19.49 -39.81
C PHE A 785 -1.96 19.50 -38.51
N CYS A 786 -1.33 19.76 -37.37
CA CYS A 786 -2.01 19.99 -36.10
C CYS A 786 -2.20 21.49 -35.92
N VAL A 787 -3.46 21.94 -35.95
CA VAL A 787 -3.84 23.36 -35.96
C VAL A 787 -4.56 23.72 -34.66
N LEU A 788 -4.06 24.75 -33.97
CA LEU A 788 -4.68 25.36 -32.79
C LEU A 788 -5.03 26.82 -33.09
N ASN A 789 -6.10 27.34 -32.50
CA ASN A 789 -6.38 28.78 -32.40
C ASN A 789 -6.11 29.28 -30.98
N ASP A 790 -6.30 30.58 -30.73
CA ASP A 790 -6.07 31.17 -29.39
C ASP A 790 -6.85 30.48 -28.26
N ALA A 791 -8.08 30.03 -28.53
CA ALA A 791 -8.88 29.29 -27.54
C ALA A 791 -8.23 27.94 -27.18
N ALA A 792 -7.78 27.19 -28.20
CA ALA A 792 -7.06 25.93 -27.98
C ALA A 792 -5.70 26.14 -27.31
N VAL A 793 -4.96 27.20 -27.65
CA VAL A 793 -3.69 27.58 -27.02
C VAL A 793 -3.89 27.91 -25.54
N LYS A 794 -4.95 28.64 -25.20
CA LYS A 794 -5.30 28.95 -23.81
C LYS A 794 -5.58 27.69 -23.01
N LEU A 795 -6.29 26.71 -23.60
CA LEU A 795 -6.54 25.41 -22.97
C LEU A 795 -5.29 24.51 -22.89
N PHE A 796 -4.37 24.62 -23.85
CA PHE A 796 -3.11 23.85 -23.87
C PHE A 796 -2.07 24.39 -22.89
N GLY A 797 -2.07 25.72 -22.71
CA GLY A 797 -1.09 26.46 -21.93
C GLY A 797 -0.23 27.34 -22.83
N VAL A 798 -0.44 28.65 -22.75
CA VAL A 798 0.27 29.67 -23.55
C VAL A 798 1.80 29.53 -23.41
N ASN A 799 2.28 29.36 -22.19
CA ASN A 799 3.73 29.21 -21.92
C ASN A 799 4.29 27.90 -22.50
N LEU A 800 3.51 26.83 -22.48
CA LEU A 800 3.91 25.55 -23.05
C LEU A 800 3.99 25.63 -24.57
N LEU A 801 3.00 26.25 -25.23
CA LEU A 801 3.07 26.50 -26.67
C LEU A 801 4.27 27.40 -27.03
N ASN A 802 4.51 28.47 -26.26
CA ASN A 802 5.64 29.36 -26.47
C ASN A 802 6.99 28.63 -26.37
N PHE A 803 7.12 27.62 -25.51
CA PHE A 803 8.30 26.77 -25.49
C PHE A 803 8.47 25.98 -26.82
N TYR A 804 7.41 25.34 -27.31
CA TYR A 804 7.47 24.63 -28.60
C TYR A 804 7.69 25.57 -29.79
N ALA A 805 7.03 26.72 -29.81
CA ALA A 805 7.11 27.69 -30.90
C ALA A 805 8.45 28.46 -30.90
N ASN A 806 8.83 29.04 -29.77
CA ASN A 806 9.95 29.98 -29.70
C ASN A 806 11.26 29.29 -29.32
N THR A 807 11.24 28.30 -28.42
CA THR A 807 12.46 27.60 -27.98
C THR A 807 12.81 26.45 -28.91
N LEU A 808 11.83 25.63 -29.30
CA LEU A 808 12.07 24.50 -30.21
C LEU A 808 11.87 24.84 -31.69
N GLY A 809 11.10 25.87 -32.03
CA GLY A 809 10.87 26.26 -33.44
C GLY A 809 9.95 25.32 -34.21
N VAL A 810 9.16 24.47 -33.54
CA VAL A 810 8.34 23.42 -34.17
C VAL A 810 6.86 23.81 -34.38
N PHE A 811 6.51 25.06 -34.06
CA PHE A 811 5.21 25.65 -34.41
C PHE A 811 5.39 26.89 -35.27
N LYS A 812 4.50 27.06 -36.24
CA LYS A 812 4.39 28.27 -37.07
C LYS A 812 3.09 28.99 -36.75
N ARG A 813 3.19 30.27 -36.41
CA ARG A 813 2.04 31.17 -36.31
C ARG A 813 1.64 31.66 -37.71
N VAL A 814 0.34 31.73 -37.94
CA VAL A 814 -0.29 32.20 -39.17
C VAL A 814 -1.48 33.07 -38.78
N ASP A 815 -1.60 34.29 -39.31
CA ASP A 815 -2.58 35.25 -38.76
C ASP A 815 -4.01 35.05 -39.26
N ASP A 816 -4.21 34.49 -40.46
CA ASP A 816 -5.52 34.33 -41.08
C ASP A 816 -5.67 33.01 -41.87
N LEU A 817 -6.89 32.78 -42.37
CA LEU A 817 -7.27 31.59 -43.13
C LEU A 817 -6.48 31.44 -44.44
N GLN A 818 -6.20 32.57 -45.11
CA GLN A 818 -5.46 32.59 -46.38
C GLN A 818 -4.01 32.10 -46.16
N GLY A 819 -3.36 32.60 -45.12
CA GLY A 819 -2.03 32.16 -44.71
C GLY A 819 -2.02 30.67 -44.33
N LEU A 820 -3.11 30.15 -43.74
CA LEU A 820 -3.20 28.76 -43.33
C LEU A 820 -3.34 27.85 -44.56
N ALA A 821 -4.22 28.21 -45.48
CA ALA A 821 -4.38 27.52 -46.77
C ALA A 821 -3.07 27.51 -47.56
N MET A 822 -2.34 28.64 -47.59
CA MET A 822 -1.01 28.72 -48.21
C MET A 822 0.03 27.81 -47.53
N LEU A 823 0.01 27.71 -46.20
CA LEU A 823 0.92 26.83 -45.47
C LEU A 823 0.64 25.35 -45.77
N ILE A 824 -0.63 24.98 -45.86
CA ILE A 824 -1.06 23.60 -46.18
C ILE A 824 -0.79 23.28 -47.65
N GLY A 825 -1.02 24.26 -48.53
CA GLY A 825 -1.07 24.08 -49.98
C GLY A 825 -2.43 23.58 -50.45
N CYS A 826 -3.52 23.97 -49.78
CA CYS A 826 -4.89 23.55 -50.09
C CYS A 826 -5.76 24.70 -50.59
N ASP A 827 -6.95 24.37 -51.10
CA ASP A 827 -7.96 25.35 -51.46
C ASP A 827 -8.53 26.05 -50.21
N VAL A 828 -8.72 27.37 -50.31
CA VAL A 828 -9.17 28.21 -49.18
C VAL A 828 -10.63 27.91 -48.83
N LEU A 829 -11.49 27.63 -49.81
CA LEU A 829 -12.91 27.34 -49.58
C LEU A 829 -13.09 25.98 -48.91
N THR A 830 -12.33 24.97 -49.33
CA THR A 830 -12.34 23.65 -48.65
C THR A 830 -11.92 23.77 -47.18
N LEU A 831 -10.88 24.56 -46.90
CA LEU A 831 -10.43 24.81 -45.54
C LEU A 831 -11.47 25.62 -44.74
N GLN A 832 -12.07 26.64 -45.34
CA GLN A 832 -13.14 27.44 -44.75
C GLN A 832 -14.30 26.53 -44.32
N ASN A 833 -14.82 25.73 -45.25
CA ASN A 833 -15.92 24.80 -44.99
C ASN A 833 -15.57 23.80 -43.88
N THR A 834 -14.32 23.32 -43.84
CA THR A 834 -13.85 22.39 -42.81
C THR A 834 -13.90 23.02 -41.42
N LEU A 835 -13.42 24.25 -41.27
CA LEU A 835 -13.39 24.97 -40.00
C LEU A 835 -14.78 25.49 -39.59
N GLU A 836 -15.61 25.95 -40.53
CA GLU A 836 -17.00 26.34 -40.27
C GLU A 836 -17.87 25.14 -39.86
N THR A 837 -17.63 23.96 -40.44
CA THR A 837 -18.29 22.72 -40.02
C THR A 837 -17.90 22.34 -38.60
N TYR A 838 -16.60 22.48 -38.25
CA TYR A 838 -16.13 22.22 -36.89
C TYR A 838 -16.79 23.19 -35.91
N GLU A 839 -16.77 24.49 -36.22
CA GLU A 839 -17.39 25.54 -35.42
C GLU A 839 -18.89 25.26 -35.18
N SER A 840 -19.65 25.01 -36.25
CA SER A 840 -21.07 24.71 -36.18
C SER A 840 -21.36 23.47 -35.32
N SER A 841 -20.62 22.37 -35.54
CA SER A 841 -20.79 21.12 -34.77
C SER A 841 -20.42 21.31 -33.30
N SER A 842 -19.40 22.13 -33.01
CA SER A 842 -18.94 22.40 -31.65
C SER A 842 -19.92 23.28 -30.85
N ILE A 843 -20.56 24.26 -31.49
CA ILE A 843 -21.56 25.14 -30.86
C ILE A 843 -22.85 24.38 -30.56
N VAL A 844 -23.32 23.55 -31.51
CA VAL A 844 -24.56 22.76 -31.34
C VAL A 844 -24.31 21.48 -30.54
N THR A 845 -23.05 21.12 -30.27
CA THR A 845 -22.63 19.89 -29.59
C THR A 845 -23.12 18.60 -30.28
N SER A 846 -23.24 18.63 -31.60
CA SER A 846 -23.63 17.47 -32.41
C SER A 846 -22.42 16.65 -32.84
N ALA A 847 -22.61 15.37 -33.16
CA ALA A 847 -21.55 14.56 -33.74
C ALA A 847 -21.08 15.15 -35.09
N CYS A 848 -19.76 15.26 -35.28
CA CYS A 848 -19.19 15.68 -36.54
C CYS A 848 -19.61 14.72 -37.66
N PRO A 849 -20.20 15.19 -38.76
CA PRO A 849 -20.68 14.31 -39.83
C PRO A 849 -19.56 13.53 -40.52
N PHE A 850 -18.32 14.04 -40.48
CA PHE A 850 -17.17 13.43 -41.15
C PHE A 850 -16.32 12.54 -40.25
N THR A 851 -16.15 12.93 -38.98
CA THR A 851 -15.22 12.22 -38.06
C THR A 851 -15.90 11.56 -36.88
N GLY A 852 -17.22 11.73 -36.69
CA GLY A 852 -17.96 11.20 -35.55
C GLY A 852 -17.60 11.83 -34.19
N LYS A 853 -16.71 12.82 -34.16
CA LYS A 853 -16.30 13.53 -32.93
C LYS A 853 -17.53 14.16 -32.26
N VAL A 854 -17.70 13.92 -30.95
CA VAL A 854 -18.78 14.51 -30.13
C VAL A 854 -18.27 15.40 -28.99
N VAL A 855 -16.96 15.36 -28.69
CA VAL A 855 -16.34 16.16 -27.62
C VAL A 855 -15.49 17.26 -28.24
N TYR A 856 -15.82 18.52 -27.97
CA TYR A 856 -15.15 19.70 -28.51
C TYR A 856 -14.60 20.57 -27.37
N PRO A 857 -13.28 20.54 -27.08
CA PRO A 857 -12.68 21.32 -26.00
C PRO A 857 -12.86 22.84 -26.15
N CYS A 858 -12.83 23.32 -27.40
CA CYS A 858 -13.11 24.69 -27.79
C CYS A 858 -13.60 24.74 -29.24
N VAL A 859 -14.09 25.91 -29.65
CA VAL A 859 -14.45 26.22 -31.03
C VAL A 859 -13.19 26.57 -31.81
N VAL A 860 -12.92 25.85 -32.90
CA VAL A 860 -11.84 26.13 -33.86
C VAL A 860 -12.50 26.48 -35.20
N GLY A 861 -12.80 27.77 -35.37
CA GLY A 861 -13.42 28.32 -36.57
C GLY A 861 -12.40 28.87 -37.57
N PRO A 862 -12.87 29.51 -38.67
CA PRO A 862 -12.02 30.05 -39.74
C PRO A 862 -11.24 31.30 -39.34
N GLN A 863 -11.48 31.86 -38.15
CA GLN A 863 -10.81 33.05 -37.64
C GLN A 863 -9.49 32.68 -36.95
N GLY A 864 -8.40 33.29 -37.42
CA GLY A 864 -7.08 33.19 -36.82
C GLY A 864 -6.89 34.09 -35.58
N PRO A 865 -5.68 34.15 -35.01
CA PRO A 865 -4.47 33.48 -35.49
C PRO A 865 -4.49 31.96 -35.26
N PHE A 866 -3.78 31.26 -36.13
CA PHE A 866 -3.55 29.82 -36.08
C PHE A 866 -2.10 29.50 -35.71
N TYR A 867 -1.92 28.45 -34.93
CA TYR A 867 -0.63 27.89 -34.53
C TYR A 867 -0.56 26.47 -35.05
N VAL A 868 0.38 26.23 -35.97
CA VAL A 868 0.43 25.01 -36.77
C VAL A 868 1.72 24.26 -36.48
N ALA A 869 1.60 22.97 -36.16
CA ALA A 869 2.73 22.05 -36.14
C ALA A 869 2.52 20.92 -37.15
N PHE A 870 3.62 20.41 -37.70
CA PHE A 870 3.61 19.24 -38.56
C PHE A 870 3.79 17.99 -37.69
N VAL A 871 2.81 17.09 -37.71
CA VAL A 871 2.80 15.89 -36.87
C VAL A 871 2.96 14.64 -37.71
N THR A 872 3.75 13.69 -37.22
CA THR A 872 3.95 12.38 -37.82
C THR A 872 3.86 11.27 -36.77
N PRO A 873 3.25 10.11 -37.08
CA PRO A 873 3.31 8.94 -36.23
C PRO A 873 4.76 8.57 -35.92
N SER A 874 5.08 8.42 -34.64
CA SER A 874 6.45 8.15 -34.19
C SER A 874 6.44 7.08 -33.10
N ILE A 875 7.41 6.17 -33.12
CA ILE A 875 7.62 5.18 -32.07
C ILE A 875 7.83 5.92 -30.74
N HIS A 876 7.12 5.50 -29.70
CA HIS A 876 7.11 6.21 -28.42
C HIS A 876 7.42 5.33 -27.21
N TYR A 877 6.99 4.07 -27.22
CA TYR A 877 7.21 3.17 -26.10
C TYR A 877 7.19 1.71 -26.57
N THR A 878 8.06 0.88 -26.03
CA THR A 878 8.10 -0.57 -26.28
C THR A 878 7.53 -1.30 -25.07
N MET A 879 6.38 -1.97 -25.21
CA MET A 879 5.73 -2.70 -24.12
C MET A 879 6.46 -3.99 -23.77
N GLY A 880 7.18 -4.55 -24.74
CA GLY A 880 7.95 -5.77 -24.57
C GLY A 880 9.34 -5.59 -24.00
N GLY A 881 9.83 -6.65 -23.39
CA GLY A 881 11.15 -6.70 -22.77
C GLY A 881 11.39 -8.02 -22.04
N CYS A 882 12.32 -8.01 -21.09
CA CYS A 882 12.62 -9.17 -20.26
C CYS A 882 11.47 -9.44 -19.28
N LEU A 883 10.90 -10.64 -19.28
CA LEU A 883 9.94 -11.05 -18.27
C LEU A 883 10.59 -10.99 -16.89
N ILE A 884 9.92 -10.33 -15.94
CA ILE A 884 10.35 -10.29 -14.54
C ILE A 884 9.33 -10.95 -13.62
N SER A 885 9.81 -11.38 -12.47
CA SER A 885 8.94 -11.71 -11.34
C SER A 885 8.46 -10.45 -10.62
N PRO A 886 7.47 -10.54 -9.70
CA PRO A 886 7.12 -9.44 -8.80
C PRO A 886 8.28 -8.93 -7.91
N SER A 887 9.38 -9.68 -7.80
CA SER A 887 10.61 -9.25 -7.11
C SER A 887 11.69 -8.72 -8.07
N ALA A 888 11.30 -8.31 -9.28
CA ALA A 888 12.16 -7.75 -10.32
C ALA A 888 13.27 -8.69 -10.84
N GLU A 889 13.29 -9.98 -10.46
CA GLU A 889 14.24 -10.95 -11.00
C GLU A 889 13.93 -11.23 -12.47
N ILE A 890 14.94 -11.14 -13.36
CA ILE A 890 14.79 -11.50 -14.77
C ILE A 890 14.60 -13.01 -14.90
N GLN A 891 13.54 -13.41 -15.57
CA GLN A 891 13.14 -14.80 -15.73
C GLN A 891 13.76 -15.42 -16.98
N ARG A 892 13.95 -16.74 -16.91
CA ARG A 892 14.36 -17.61 -18.01
C ARG A 892 13.48 -18.84 -18.00
N GLU A 893 13.11 -19.29 -19.20
CA GLU A 893 12.41 -20.56 -19.41
C GLU A 893 13.20 -21.72 -18.79
N HIS A 894 12.52 -22.53 -18.01
CA HIS A 894 13.08 -23.73 -17.44
C HIS A 894 12.32 -24.94 -17.96
N TYR A 895 12.99 -25.77 -18.78
CA TYR A 895 12.38 -26.92 -19.45
C TYR A 895 12.16 -28.15 -18.55
N SER A 896 12.43 -28.09 -17.23
CA SER A 896 12.04 -29.19 -16.35
C SER A 896 10.52 -29.19 -16.12
N LEU A 897 9.97 -30.37 -15.82
CA LEU A 897 8.56 -30.66 -15.52
C LEU A 897 8.07 -29.95 -14.24
N ASN A 898 8.14 -28.62 -14.21
CA ASN A 898 7.72 -27.82 -13.07
C ASN A 898 6.37 -27.15 -13.37
N LEU A 899 5.29 -27.93 -13.32
CA LEU A 899 3.94 -27.49 -13.72
C LEU A 899 3.30 -26.41 -12.82
N LEU A 900 3.93 -26.08 -11.68
CA LEU A 900 3.56 -24.90 -10.89
C LEU A 900 4.21 -23.63 -11.45
N GLU A 901 5.42 -23.71 -12.00
CA GLU A 901 6.23 -22.58 -12.51
C GLU A 901 7.21 -22.99 -13.62
N ASN A 902 6.99 -22.48 -14.84
CA ASN A 902 7.86 -22.75 -16.00
C ASN A 902 9.06 -21.79 -16.09
N GLN A 903 9.25 -20.95 -15.07
CA GLN A 903 10.24 -19.85 -15.09
C GLN A 903 11.16 -19.98 -13.89
N ARG A 904 12.47 -19.84 -14.11
CA ARG A 904 13.48 -19.69 -13.06
C ARG A 904 14.20 -18.35 -13.23
N PRO A 905 14.60 -17.69 -12.14
CA PRO A 905 15.37 -16.46 -12.23
C PRO A 905 16.78 -16.72 -12.76
N ILE A 906 17.30 -15.78 -13.55
CA ILE A 906 18.74 -15.64 -13.75
C ILE A 906 19.30 -15.03 -12.45
N LEU A 907 20.13 -15.79 -11.75
CA LEU A 907 20.54 -15.43 -10.39
C LEU A 907 21.42 -14.18 -10.39
N GLY A 908 21.13 -13.25 -9.50
CA GLY A 908 21.86 -11.98 -9.40
C GLY A 908 21.54 -10.98 -10.52
N LEU A 909 20.54 -11.25 -11.37
CA LEU A 909 20.12 -10.34 -12.43
C LEU A 909 18.68 -9.87 -12.21
N PHE A 910 18.53 -8.55 -12.06
CA PHE A 910 17.24 -7.89 -11.89
C PHE A 910 16.98 -6.92 -13.05
N GLY A 911 15.71 -6.57 -13.27
CA GLY A 911 15.29 -5.65 -14.30
C GLY A 911 14.24 -4.65 -13.78
N ALA A 912 14.32 -3.41 -14.23
CA ALA A 912 13.34 -2.38 -13.91
C ALA A 912 13.17 -1.36 -15.06
N GLY A 913 11.94 -0.86 -15.24
CA GLY A 913 11.59 0.06 -16.32
C GLY A 913 11.38 -0.64 -17.67
N GLU A 914 11.48 0.10 -18.76
CA GLU A 914 11.13 -0.33 -20.13
C GLU A 914 12.05 -1.43 -20.71
N VAL A 915 13.11 -1.86 -20.00
CA VAL A 915 13.86 -3.08 -20.34
C VAL A 915 13.08 -4.36 -20.00
N THR A 916 12.04 -4.24 -19.17
CA THR A 916 11.20 -5.34 -18.70
C THR A 916 9.90 -5.42 -19.48
N GLY A 917 9.27 -6.60 -19.48
CA GLY A 917 7.98 -6.84 -20.10
C GLY A 917 7.02 -7.57 -19.16
N GLY A 918 5.75 -7.62 -19.55
CA GLY A 918 4.68 -8.30 -18.79
C GLY A 918 3.83 -7.39 -17.89
N VAL A 919 4.22 -6.11 -17.73
CA VAL A 919 3.48 -5.14 -16.89
C VAL A 919 2.30 -4.54 -17.67
N HIS A 920 2.51 -4.16 -18.93
CA HIS A 920 1.54 -3.37 -19.70
C HIS A 920 0.72 -4.17 -20.70
N GLY A 921 1.17 -5.35 -21.14
CA GLY A 921 0.52 -6.07 -22.23
C GLY A 921 0.55 -5.32 -23.56
N GLY A 922 -0.56 -5.33 -24.29
CA GLY A 922 -0.66 -4.78 -25.65
C GLY A 922 -0.57 -3.25 -25.73
N ASN A 923 -0.90 -2.53 -24.65
CA ASN A 923 -0.80 -1.08 -24.60
C ASN A 923 -0.62 -0.54 -23.17
N ARG A 924 0.25 0.46 -23.02
CA ARG A 924 0.56 1.08 -21.73
C ARG A 924 -0.45 2.14 -21.33
N LEU A 925 -1.01 1.99 -20.13
CA LEU A 925 -1.85 3.01 -19.51
C LEU A 925 -1.02 4.27 -19.20
N GLY A 926 -1.57 5.45 -19.50
CA GLY A 926 -0.87 6.74 -19.30
C GLY A 926 -0.35 6.90 -17.88
N GLY A 927 0.87 7.39 -17.69
CA GLY A 927 1.49 7.54 -16.36
C GLY A 927 2.09 6.27 -15.73
N ASN A 928 1.79 5.06 -16.24
CA ASN A 928 2.36 3.82 -15.69
C ASN A 928 3.86 3.66 -15.96
N SER A 929 4.43 4.33 -16.97
CA SER A 929 5.88 4.22 -17.27
C SER A 929 6.75 4.86 -16.19
N LEU A 930 6.36 6.02 -15.65
CA LEU A 930 7.10 6.57 -14.50
C LEU A 930 6.87 5.72 -13.26
N LEU A 931 5.65 5.19 -13.11
CA LEU A 931 5.29 4.37 -11.95
C LEU A 931 6.07 3.06 -11.89
N GLU A 932 6.15 2.30 -12.99
CA GLU A 932 6.88 1.02 -13.02
C GLU A 932 8.38 1.24 -12.72
N CYS A 933 8.94 2.37 -13.18
CA CYS A 933 10.34 2.70 -12.94
C CYS A 933 10.60 2.84 -11.45
N VAL A 934 9.71 3.52 -10.72
CA VAL A 934 9.86 3.69 -9.27
C VAL A 934 9.56 2.38 -8.54
N VAL A 935 8.45 1.72 -8.84
CA VAL A 935 8.03 0.49 -8.13
C VAL A 935 9.04 -0.63 -8.33
N PHE A 936 9.32 -1.03 -9.57
CA PHE A 936 10.24 -2.13 -9.84
C PHE A 936 11.70 -1.72 -9.67
N GLY A 937 12.04 -0.43 -9.84
CA GLY A 937 13.37 0.08 -9.51
C GLY A 937 13.69 -0.11 -8.03
N ARG A 938 12.79 0.32 -7.14
CA ARG A 938 12.95 0.12 -5.69
C ARG A 938 12.98 -1.37 -5.33
N ILE A 939 12.07 -2.18 -5.86
CA ILE A 939 12.08 -3.63 -5.62
C ILE A 939 13.41 -4.26 -6.08
N ALA A 940 13.92 -3.92 -7.26
CA ALA A 940 15.20 -4.42 -7.74
C ALA A 940 16.36 -3.97 -6.84
N GLY A 941 16.36 -2.70 -6.41
CA GLY A 941 17.36 -2.15 -5.49
C GLY A 941 17.42 -2.88 -4.15
N ASP A 942 16.26 -3.10 -3.52
CA ASP A 942 16.13 -3.86 -2.27
C ASP A 942 16.67 -5.28 -2.43
N ARG A 943 16.19 -6.02 -3.45
CA ARG A 943 16.55 -7.42 -3.68
C ARG A 943 18.02 -7.60 -4.07
N ALA A 944 18.58 -6.67 -4.82
CA ALA A 944 20.00 -6.67 -5.17
C ALA A 944 20.88 -6.37 -3.95
N ALA A 945 20.47 -5.43 -3.09
CA ALA A 945 21.22 -5.06 -1.91
C ALA A 945 21.24 -6.17 -0.84
N THR A 946 20.14 -6.91 -0.69
CA THR A 946 20.05 -8.01 0.29
C THR A 946 20.51 -9.35 -0.28
N ILE A 947 21.15 -9.39 -1.47
CA ILE A 947 21.49 -10.66 -2.12
C ILE A 947 22.49 -11.50 -1.31
N LEU A 948 23.42 -10.85 -0.62
CA LEU A 948 24.39 -11.50 0.26
C LEU A 948 23.85 -11.55 1.68
N GLN A 949 23.85 -12.75 2.26
CA GLN A 949 23.34 -12.99 3.59
C GLN A 949 24.41 -13.66 4.44
N LYS A 950 24.46 -13.34 5.73
CA LYS A 950 25.38 -13.94 6.71
C LYS A 950 25.19 -15.46 6.83
N GLN A 951 23.98 -15.94 6.54
CA GLN A 951 23.61 -17.35 6.57
C GLN A 951 23.10 -17.80 5.20
N VAL A 952 23.49 -19.00 4.78
CA VAL A 952 23.05 -19.60 3.50
C VAL A 952 21.56 -19.98 3.54
N TYR A 953 21.09 -20.40 4.72
CA TYR A 953 19.70 -20.76 4.97
C TYR A 953 18.96 -19.61 5.66
N ALA A 954 17.75 -19.32 5.17
CA ALA A 954 16.95 -18.21 5.66
C ALA A 954 16.19 -18.54 6.95
N LEU A 955 15.71 -19.78 7.10
CA LEU A 955 14.87 -20.17 8.24
C LEU A 955 15.65 -21.03 9.23
N SER A 956 15.27 -20.94 10.50
CA SER A 956 15.84 -21.74 11.58
C SER A 956 14.76 -22.21 12.55
N LYS A 957 15.07 -23.23 13.36
CA LYS A 957 14.19 -23.72 14.44
C LYS A 957 14.23 -22.88 15.70
N ASP A 958 15.13 -21.89 15.77
CA ASP A 958 15.33 -21.09 16.98
C ASP A 958 14.89 -19.64 16.80
N LYS A 959 15.01 -19.10 15.58
CA LYS A 959 14.79 -17.68 15.28
C LYS A 959 13.69 -17.47 14.24
N TRP A 960 12.91 -16.43 14.49
CA TRP A 960 11.96 -15.87 13.53
C TRP A 960 12.70 -15.01 12.50
N THR A 961 12.35 -15.19 11.24
CA THR A 961 12.96 -14.48 10.10
C THR A 961 11.91 -13.61 9.42
N SER A 962 12.14 -12.31 9.35
CA SER A 962 11.29 -11.38 8.61
C SER A 962 11.38 -11.64 7.09
N VAL A 963 10.24 -11.81 6.44
CA VAL A 963 10.10 -12.06 5.01
C VAL A 963 9.00 -11.18 4.42
N VAL A 964 9.06 -10.92 3.12
CA VAL A 964 8.10 -10.05 2.43
C VAL A 964 7.21 -10.86 1.50
N VAL A 965 5.89 -10.68 1.54
CA VAL A 965 4.92 -11.20 0.59
C VAL A 965 5.30 -10.71 -0.82
N ARG A 966 5.69 -11.65 -1.67
CA ARG A 966 6.01 -11.44 -3.07
C ARG A 966 4.75 -11.31 -3.92
N GLU A 967 3.82 -12.22 -3.72
CA GLU A 967 2.56 -12.27 -4.44
C GLU A 967 1.52 -13.06 -3.66
N SER A 968 0.26 -12.79 -3.98
CA SER A 968 -0.90 -13.44 -3.40
C SER A 968 -1.86 -13.82 -4.52
N ARG A 969 -2.17 -15.11 -4.63
CA ARG A 969 -3.00 -15.68 -5.70
C ARG A 969 -4.21 -16.39 -5.12
N SER A 970 -5.38 -16.11 -5.69
CA SER A 970 -6.66 -16.76 -5.38
C SER A 970 -7.42 -17.01 -6.67
N GLY A 971 -8.31 -18.01 -6.68
CA GLY A 971 -9.07 -18.42 -7.86
C GLY A 971 -9.42 -19.91 -7.80
N GLU A 972 -10.28 -20.35 -8.71
CA GLU A 972 -10.86 -21.71 -8.73
C GLU A 972 -9.79 -22.81 -8.71
N ARG A 973 -8.68 -22.64 -9.45
CA ARG A 973 -7.57 -23.59 -9.47
C ARG A 973 -6.96 -23.88 -8.09
N PHE A 974 -7.06 -22.94 -7.14
CA PHE A 974 -6.53 -23.09 -5.79
C PHE A 974 -7.58 -23.62 -4.81
N GLY A 975 -8.83 -23.81 -5.22
CA GLY A 975 -9.95 -24.19 -4.37
C GLY A 975 -10.61 -23.01 -3.64
N THR A 976 -11.93 -23.09 -3.41
CA THR A 976 -12.69 -22.04 -2.73
C THR A 976 -12.16 -21.79 -1.31
N GLY A 977 -11.89 -20.52 -0.98
CA GLY A 977 -11.36 -20.12 0.34
C GLY A 977 -9.87 -20.37 0.54
N SER A 978 -9.19 -20.99 -0.43
CA SER A 978 -7.74 -21.18 -0.44
C SER A 978 -7.02 -20.07 -1.20
N ARG A 979 -5.76 -19.87 -0.84
CA ARG A 979 -4.86 -18.87 -1.43
C ARG A 979 -3.45 -19.40 -1.44
N VAL A 980 -2.71 -19.07 -2.49
CA VAL A 980 -1.25 -19.26 -2.50
C VAL A 980 -0.59 -17.94 -2.13
N LEU A 981 0.21 -17.98 -1.08
CA LEU A 981 1.07 -16.86 -0.67
C LEU A 981 2.50 -17.24 -0.97
N ARG A 982 3.20 -16.37 -1.69
CA ARG A 982 4.63 -16.51 -1.94
C ARG A 982 5.35 -15.40 -1.20
N PHE A 983 6.43 -15.75 -0.54
CA PHE A 983 7.28 -14.82 0.21
C PHE A 983 8.67 -14.80 -0.39
N ASN A 984 9.28 -13.61 -0.37
CA ASN A 984 10.70 -13.41 -0.59
C ASN A 984 11.46 -13.77 0.69
N LEU A 985 12.37 -14.73 0.59
CA LEU A 985 13.41 -14.90 1.61
C LEU A 985 14.30 -13.65 1.62
N PRO A 986 14.95 -13.31 2.76
CA PRO A 986 15.74 -12.09 2.89
C PRO A 986 16.74 -11.90 1.76
N GLY A 987 17.51 -12.93 1.41
CA GLY A 987 18.39 -12.93 0.23
C GLY A 987 17.85 -13.73 -0.94
N ALA A 988 17.98 -13.19 -2.15
CA ALA A 988 17.55 -13.85 -3.40
C ALA A 988 18.30 -15.15 -3.73
N LEU A 989 19.48 -15.38 -3.13
CA LEU A 989 20.27 -16.59 -3.30
C LEU A 989 20.11 -17.62 -2.18
N GLN A 990 19.45 -17.24 -1.07
CA GLN A 990 19.25 -18.13 0.08
C GLN A 990 18.28 -19.25 -0.25
N ARG A 991 18.45 -20.38 0.41
CA ARG A 991 17.46 -21.46 0.45
C ARG A 991 16.65 -21.37 1.74
N SER A 992 15.50 -22.04 1.77
CA SER A 992 14.65 -22.09 2.97
C SER A 992 15.40 -22.65 4.19
N GLY A 993 16.24 -23.67 3.99
CA GLY A 993 16.84 -24.45 5.10
C GLY A 993 15.97 -25.61 5.59
N LEU A 994 14.85 -25.87 4.91
CA LEU A 994 13.94 -26.97 5.22
C LEU A 994 14.38 -28.28 4.55
N TYR A 995 13.83 -29.38 5.03
CA TYR A 995 13.77 -30.66 4.32
C TYR A 995 12.42 -30.85 3.64
N LEU A 996 12.34 -31.79 2.70
CA LEU A 996 11.09 -32.11 1.99
C LEU A 996 10.10 -32.69 3.00
N GLY A 997 8.90 -32.08 3.12
CA GLY A 997 7.84 -32.50 4.05
C GLY A 997 7.79 -31.73 5.38
N GLN A 998 8.77 -30.87 5.67
CA GLN A 998 8.73 -29.99 6.85
C GLN A 998 7.80 -28.80 6.65
N PHE A 999 7.21 -28.32 7.75
CA PHE A 999 6.34 -27.15 7.75
C PHE A 999 7.00 -25.93 8.41
N ILE A 1000 6.34 -24.78 8.32
CA ILE A 1000 6.77 -23.52 8.90
C ILE A 1000 5.69 -22.95 9.82
N ALA A 1001 6.12 -22.16 10.79
CA ALA A 1001 5.24 -21.26 11.54
C ALA A 1001 5.36 -19.86 10.94
N ILE A 1002 4.23 -19.19 10.78
CA ILE A 1002 4.16 -17.80 10.37
C ILE A 1002 3.50 -17.03 11.50
N ARG A 1003 4.14 -15.96 11.95
CA ARG A 1003 3.56 -15.04 12.91
C ARG A 1003 3.42 -13.63 12.38
N GLY A 1004 2.46 -12.92 12.94
CA GLY A 1004 2.27 -11.50 12.73
C GLY A 1004 1.32 -10.91 13.75
N GLU A 1005 1.19 -9.58 13.69
CA GLU A 1005 0.24 -8.85 14.52
C GLU A 1005 -1.09 -8.70 13.78
N TRP A 1006 -2.19 -8.98 14.48
CA TRP A 1006 -3.54 -8.65 14.06
C TRP A 1006 -4.30 -8.12 15.26
N ASP A 1007 -4.79 -6.89 15.17
CA ASP A 1007 -5.51 -6.22 16.27
C ASP A 1007 -4.77 -6.23 17.63
N GLY A 1008 -3.45 -6.04 17.59
CA GLY A 1008 -2.62 -6.07 18.80
C GLY A 1008 -2.35 -7.47 19.35
N GLN A 1009 -2.91 -8.52 18.72
CA GLN A 1009 -2.67 -9.91 19.07
C GLN A 1009 -1.58 -10.50 18.17
N GLN A 1010 -0.72 -11.32 18.75
CA GLN A 1010 0.21 -12.17 18.00
C GLN A 1010 -0.54 -13.41 17.53
N LEU A 1011 -0.73 -13.52 16.21
CA LEU A 1011 -1.25 -14.71 15.56
C LEU A 1011 -0.09 -15.60 15.13
N ILE A 1012 -0.21 -16.90 15.36
CA ILE A 1012 0.70 -17.91 14.80
C ILE A 1012 -0.14 -18.93 14.02
N GLY A 1013 0.22 -19.14 12.77
CA GLY A 1013 -0.33 -20.22 11.95
C GLY A 1013 0.77 -21.14 11.42
N TYR A 1014 0.48 -22.43 11.31
CA TYR A 1014 1.40 -23.44 10.79
C TYR A 1014 0.99 -23.83 9.37
N TYR A 1015 1.97 -23.88 8.45
CA TYR A 1015 1.72 -24.12 7.02
C TYR A 1015 2.82 -24.97 6.41
N SER A 1016 2.42 -25.90 5.53
CA SER A 1016 3.37 -26.63 4.70
C SER A 1016 3.71 -25.85 3.44
N PRO A 1017 5.00 -25.67 3.11
CA PRO A 1017 5.41 -25.09 1.84
C PRO A 1017 5.07 -26.00 0.65
N ILE A 1018 4.74 -25.37 -0.49
CA ILE A 1018 4.55 -26.05 -1.79
C ILE A 1018 5.76 -25.88 -2.72
N THR A 1019 6.68 -24.96 -2.41
CA THR A 1019 7.99 -24.82 -3.07
C THR A 1019 8.97 -25.87 -2.57
N LEU A 1020 9.87 -26.34 -3.44
CA LEU A 1020 10.91 -27.29 -3.03
C LEU A 1020 11.96 -26.60 -2.13
N PRO A 1021 12.56 -27.31 -1.15
CA PRO A 1021 13.47 -26.67 -0.19
C PRO A 1021 14.74 -26.03 -0.78
N ASP A 1022 15.16 -26.47 -1.97
CA ASP A 1022 16.36 -26.02 -2.67
C ASP A 1022 16.13 -24.84 -3.61
N GLU A 1023 14.87 -24.43 -3.81
CA GLU A 1023 14.53 -23.20 -4.52
C GLU A 1023 15.12 -21.98 -3.79
N ARG A 1024 15.58 -21.01 -4.59
CA ARG A 1024 16.30 -19.85 -4.09
C ARG A 1024 15.40 -18.63 -3.96
N GLY A 1025 15.61 -17.87 -2.90
CA GLY A 1025 15.01 -16.55 -2.70
C GLY A 1025 13.52 -16.56 -2.38
N VAL A 1026 12.86 -17.73 -2.37
CA VAL A 1026 11.41 -17.85 -2.25
C VAL A 1026 10.98 -18.96 -1.31
N ILE A 1027 9.80 -18.78 -0.73
CA ILE A 1027 9.03 -19.85 -0.11
C ILE A 1027 7.54 -19.59 -0.39
N SER A 1028 6.80 -20.60 -0.83
CA SER A 1028 5.35 -20.47 -1.07
C SER A 1028 4.58 -21.44 -0.21
N ILE A 1029 3.43 -21.00 0.28
CA ILE A 1029 2.49 -21.81 1.06
C ILE A 1029 1.13 -21.85 0.36
N LEU A 1030 0.38 -22.90 0.62
CA LEU A 1030 -1.05 -22.94 0.42
C LEU A 1030 -1.72 -22.64 1.76
N ALA A 1031 -2.38 -21.48 1.85
CA ALA A 1031 -3.12 -21.05 3.03
C ALA A 1031 -4.62 -21.22 2.77
N ARG A 1032 -5.32 -21.84 3.71
CA ARG A 1032 -6.79 -21.95 3.71
C ARG A 1032 -7.28 -21.46 5.06
N GLY A 1033 -8.16 -20.48 5.05
CA GLY A 1033 -8.79 -20.00 6.28
C GLY A 1033 -10.14 -20.69 6.48
N ASP A 1034 -10.21 -21.59 7.45
CA ASP A 1034 -11.43 -21.84 8.19
C ASP A 1034 -11.72 -20.62 9.09
N LYS A 1035 -12.99 -20.39 9.43
CA LYS A 1035 -13.52 -19.13 10.01
C LYS A 1035 -12.63 -18.54 11.13
N GLY A 1036 -12.51 -17.21 11.22
CA GLY A 1036 -11.83 -16.51 12.32
C GLY A 1036 -10.81 -15.45 11.88
N THR A 1037 -10.07 -14.90 12.84
CA THR A 1037 -9.10 -13.80 12.65
C THR A 1037 -7.94 -14.16 11.72
N LEU A 1038 -7.49 -15.43 11.74
CA LEU A 1038 -6.40 -15.90 10.88
C LEU A 1038 -6.77 -15.88 9.39
N LYS A 1039 -8.01 -16.27 9.05
CA LYS A 1039 -8.55 -16.20 7.68
C LYS A 1039 -8.56 -14.76 7.18
N GLU A 1040 -9.05 -13.84 8.01
CA GLU A 1040 -9.11 -12.41 7.67
C GLU A 1040 -7.70 -11.87 7.44
N TRP A 1041 -6.76 -12.19 8.33
CA TRP A 1041 -5.36 -11.78 8.19
C TRP A 1041 -4.71 -12.29 6.90
N ILE A 1042 -4.84 -13.59 6.59
CA ILE A 1042 -4.31 -14.17 5.37
C ILE A 1042 -4.92 -13.58 4.10
N SER A 1043 -6.24 -13.38 4.12
CA SER A 1043 -6.99 -12.87 2.97
C SER A 1043 -6.62 -11.41 2.68
N ALA A 1044 -6.25 -10.67 3.72
CA ALA A 1044 -5.92 -9.27 3.64
C ALA A 1044 -4.49 -9.02 3.11
N MET A 1045 -3.56 -9.98 3.24
CA MET A 1045 -2.16 -9.84 2.78
C MET A 1045 -2.03 -9.48 1.29
N ARG A 1046 -1.12 -8.55 1.00
CA ARG A 1046 -0.82 -7.98 -0.33
C ARG A 1046 0.69 -8.02 -0.61
N PRO A 1047 1.10 -7.89 -1.89
CA PRO A 1047 2.51 -7.77 -2.25
C PRO A 1047 3.18 -6.61 -1.51
N GLY A 1048 4.28 -6.92 -0.82
CA GLY A 1048 5.07 -5.96 -0.04
C GLY A 1048 4.79 -5.91 1.45
N ASP A 1049 3.80 -6.66 1.94
CA ASP A 1049 3.59 -6.87 3.37
C ASP A 1049 4.71 -7.81 3.91
N SER A 1050 5.20 -7.60 5.13
CA SER A 1050 6.17 -8.39 5.86
C SER A 1050 5.58 -9.20 7.02
N VAL A 1051 5.93 -10.48 7.07
CA VAL A 1051 5.60 -11.40 8.18
C VAL A 1051 6.88 -12.04 8.70
N GLU A 1052 6.81 -12.71 9.84
CA GLU A 1052 7.93 -13.49 10.35
C GLU A 1052 7.69 -14.99 10.20
N ILE A 1053 8.68 -15.71 9.69
CA ILE A 1053 8.63 -17.15 9.45
C ILE A 1053 9.69 -17.87 10.27
N LYS A 1054 9.34 -19.05 10.78
CA LYS A 1054 10.23 -19.96 11.51
C LYS A 1054 10.11 -21.38 10.96
N SER A 1055 11.23 -22.10 10.88
CA SER A 1055 11.21 -23.53 10.52
C SER A 1055 10.65 -24.35 11.68
N CYS A 1056 9.82 -25.33 11.36
CA CYS A 1056 9.27 -26.28 12.32
C CYS A 1056 9.68 -27.71 11.97
N GLY A 1057 9.17 -28.69 12.73
CA GLY A 1057 9.37 -30.12 12.45
C GLY A 1057 8.57 -30.59 11.23
N GLY A 1058 8.23 -31.88 11.23
CA GLY A 1058 7.39 -32.50 10.22
C GLY A 1058 8.11 -33.64 9.52
N ILE A 1059 7.57 -34.12 8.40
CA ILE A 1059 8.16 -35.26 7.70
C ILE A 1059 9.52 -34.83 7.12
N LEU A 1060 10.61 -35.37 7.66
CA LEU A 1060 11.96 -35.07 7.18
C LEU A 1060 12.36 -36.10 6.13
N ILE A 1061 12.09 -35.79 4.85
CA ILE A 1061 12.53 -36.62 3.73
C ILE A 1061 13.83 -36.04 3.18
N GLU A 1062 14.92 -36.77 3.32
CA GLU A 1062 16.20 -36.38 2.75
C GLU A 1062 16.25 -36.74 1.26
N ARG A 1063 16.91 -35.88 0.49
CA ARG A 1063 17.07 -36.04 -0.95
C ARG A 1063 18.56 -36.22 -1.25
N ASN A 1064 18.94 -37.37 -1.80
CA ASN A 1064 20.30 -37.64 -2.25
C ASN A 1064 20.35 -37.66 -3.78
N PRO A 1065 20.70 -36.52 -4.44
CA PRO A 1065 20.72 -36.46 -5.90
C PRO A 1065 21.81 -37.35 -6.52
N ALA A 1066 22.95 -37.55 -5.84
CA ALA A 1066 24.04 -38.37 -6.34
C ALA A 1066 23.66 -39.85 -6.44
N LYS A 1067 22.89 -40.36 -5.47
CA LYS A 1067 22.36 -41.73 -5.48
C LYS A 1067 20.97 -41.84 -6.08
N LYS A 1068 20.35 -40.72 -6.49
CA LYS A 1068 18.94 -40.64 -6.93
C LYS A 1068 17.96 -41.25 -5.92
N GLN A 1069 18.16 -41.01 -4.63
CA GLN A 1069 17.39 -41.66 -3.56
C GLN A 1069 16.69 -40.65 -2.66
N PHE A 1070 15.50 -41.01 -2.19
CA PHE A 1070 14.88 -40.43 -1.01
C PHE A 1070 15.22 -41.28 0.21
N LEU A 1071 15.51 -40.63 1.34
CA LEU A 1071 15.75 -41.31 2.61
C LEU A 1071 14.76 -40.79 3.65
N PHE A 1072 14.19 -41.70 4.43
CA PHE A 1072 13.34 -41.39 5.58
C PHE A 1072 13.70 -42.32 6.73
N HIS A 1073 14.16 -41.77 7.87
CA HIS A 1073 14.65 -42.56 9.01
C HIS A 1073 15.67 -43.66 8.61
N GLY A 1074 16.53 -43.39 7.62
CA GLY A 1074 17.52 -44.34 7.10
C GLY A 1074 16.99 -45.34 6.07
N HIS A 1075 15.68 -45.41 5.83
CA HIS A 1075 15.08 -46.23 4.79
C HIS A 1075 15.18 -45.55 3.42
N VAL A 1076 15.55 -46.30 2.38
CA VAL A 1076 15.47 -45.83 0.99
C VAL A 1076 14.02 -45.92 0.55
N ILE A 1077 13.42 -44.79 0.21
CA ILE A 1077 12.03 -44.70 -0.23
C ILE A 1077 11.97 -44.66 -1.75
N ARG A 1078 11.16 -45.53 -2.34
CA ARG A 1078 10.86 -45.60 -3.78
C ARG A 1078 9.39 -45.46 -4.08
N GLN A 1079 8.55 -45.67 -3.07
CA GLN A 1079 7.10 -45.62 -3.19
C GLN A 1079 6.54 -44.61 -2.20
N PHE A 1080 5.56 -43.82 -2.64
CA PHE A 1080 4.88 -42.82 -1.82
C PHE A 1080 3.38 -43.10 -1.80
N GLY A 1081 2.80 -43.31 -0.62
CA GLY A 1081 1.37 -43.29 -0.39
C GLY A 1081 1.01 -41.99 0.32
N LEU A 1082 0.21 -41.14 -0.29
CA LEU A 1082 -0.08 -39.80 0.17
C LEU A 1082 -1.57 -39.69 0.47
N ILE A 1083 -1.93 -39.28 1.69
CA ILE A 1083 -3.33 -39.12 2.10
C ILE A 1083 -3.54 -37.67 2.55
N ALA A 1084 -4.38 -36.94 1.82
CA ALA A 1084 -4.65 -35.52 2.03
C ALA A 1084 -6.13 -35.26 2.36
N GLY A 1085 -6.38 -34.34 3.29
CA GLY A 1085 -7.70 -33.77 3.56
C GLY A 1085 -7.68 -32.25 3.53
N GLY A 1086 -8.48 -31.63 2.66
CA GLY A 1086 -8.53 -30.17 2.50
C GLY A 1086 -7.15 -29.54 2.22
N SER A 1087 -6.71 -28.59 3.06
CA SER A 1087 -5.39 -27.94 2.91
C SER A 1087 -4.20 -28.88 3.14
N GLY A 1088 -4.41 -30.08 3.70
CA GLY A 1088 -3.38 -31.10 3.88
C GLY A 1088 -2.77 -31.63 2.58
N VAL A 1089 -3.26 -31.20 1.41
CA VAL A 1089 -2.64 -31.48 0.11
C VAL A 1089 -1.30 -30.76 -0.09
N ALA A 1090 -1.04 -29.66 0.62
CA ALA A 1090 0.16 -28.83 0.45
C ALA A 1090 1.50 -29.60 0.55
N PRO A 1091 1.79 -30.37 1.62
CA PRO A 1091 3.01 -31.18 1.68
C PRO A 1091 3.02 -32.28 0.62
N MET A 1092 1.86 -32.81 0.24
CA MET A 1092 1.75 -33.85 -0.80
C MET A 1092 2.15 -33.31 -2.17
N LEU A 1093 1.76 -32.08 -2.51
CA LEU A 1093 2.20 -31.40 -3.73
C LEU A 1093 3.71 -31.23 -3.77
N GLN A 1094 4.33 -30.89 -2.64
CA GLN A 1094 5.78 -30.77 -2.52
C GLN A 1094 6.48 -32.12 -2.78
N ILE A 1095 5.97 -33.21 -2.19
CA ILE A 1095 6.50 -34.58 -2.36
C ILE A 1095 6.32 -35.07 -3.80
N ILE A 1096 5.11 -34.95 -4.36
CA ILE A 1096 4.82 -35.36 -5.75
C ILE A 1096 5.78 -34.66 -6.71
N ARG A 1097 5.96 -33.35 -6.54
CA ARG A 1097 6.86 -32.56 -7.37
C ARG A 1097 8.32 -33.02 -7.23
N ALA A 1098 8.79 -33.27 -6.01
CA ALA A 1098 10.15 -33.73 -5.79
C ALA A 1098 10.40 -35.12 -6.41
N ALA A 1099 9.43 -36.03 -6.27
CA ALA A 1099 9.53 -37.42 -6.73
C ALA A 1099 9.44 -37.54 -8.26
N LEU A 1100 8.67 -36.67 -8.91
CA LEU A 1100 8.57 -36.59 -10.38
C LEU A 1100 9.68 -35.74 -11.03
N GLU A 1101 10.53 -35.06 -10.26
CA GLU A 1101 11.67 -34.31 -10.80
C GLU A 1101 12.88 -35.23 -11.06
N ARG A 1102 13.64 -34.94 -12.13
CA ARG A 1102 14.93 -35.60 -12.35
C ARG A 1102 15.93 -35.18 -11.24
N PRO A 1103 16.78 -36.11 -10.77
CA PRO A 1103 16.96 -37.47 -11.26
C PRO A 1103 16.10 -38.52 -10.51
N TYR A 1104 15.23 -38.10 -9.59
CA TYR A 1104 14.45 -38.99 -8.71
C TYR A 1104 13.33 -39.73 -9.42
N VAL A 1105 12.81 -39.16 -10.51
CA VAL A 1105 11.80 -39.82 -11.34
C VAL A 1105 12.29 -41.19 -11.83
N ASP A 1106 13.60 -41.38 -12.05
CA ASP A 1106 14.16 -42.65 -12.55
C ASP A 1106 14.07 -43.80 -11.52
N THR A 1107 14.05 -43.48 -10.23
CA THR A 1107 14.08 -44.44 -9.12
C THR A 1107 12.78 -44.51 -8.33
N THR A 1108 11.90 -43.52 -8.51
CA THR A 1108 10.55 -43.52 -7.95
C THR A 1108 9.70 -44.53 -8.71
N GLU A 1109 9.27 -45.58 -8.02
CA GLU A 1109 8.49 -46.68 -8.59
C GLU A 1109 6.99 -46.33 -8.65
N SER A 1110 6.45 -45.71 -7.60
CA SER A 1110 5.03 -45.33 -7.58
C SER A 1110 4.70 -44.24 -6.55
N ILE A 1111 3.72 -43.42 -6.88
CA ILE A 1111 3.13 -42.38 -6.06
C ILE A 1111 1.61 -42.56 -6.15
N ARG A 1112 0.93 -42.71 -5.01
CA ARG A 1112 -0.54 -42.86 -4.94
C ARG A 1112 -1.09 -41.78 -4.00
N LEU A 1113 -1.94 -40.90 -4.52
CA LEU A 1113 -2.58 -39.84 -3.73
C LEU A 1113 -4.07 -40.16 -3.51
N VAL A 1114 -4.49 -40.22 -2.25
CA VAL A 1114 -5.88 -40.19 -1.83
C VAL A 1114 -6.17 -38.77 -1.34
N TYR A 1115 -7.04 -38.02 -2.04
CA TYR A 1115 -7.34 -36.63 -1.70
C TYR A 1115 -8.83 -36.43 -1.41
N THR A 1116 -9.12 -36.03 -0.17
CA THR A 1116 -10.48 -35.86 0.36
C THR A 1116 -10.83 -34.39 0.57
N ALA A 1117 -12.08 -34.02 0.30
CA ALA A 1117 -12.65 -32.71 0.61
C ALA A 1117 -14.16 -32.81 0.88
N GLU A 1118 -14.77 -31.74 1.42
CA GLU A 1118 -16.22 -31.71 1.63
C GLU A 1118 -16.96 -31.53 0.30
N GLU A 1119 -16.60 -30.47 -0.43
CA GLU A 1119 -17.20 -30.07 -1.70
C GLU A 1119 -16.19 -30.14 -2.85
N TYR A 1120 -16.70 -30.23 -4.09
CA TYR A 1120 -15.88 -30.31 -5.29
C TYR A 1120 -14.96 -29.10 -5.51
N GLU A 1121 -15.46 -27.89 -5.23
CA GLU A 1121 -14.76 -26.62 -5.40
C GLU A 1121 -13.61 -26.45 -4.41
N GLU A 1122 -13.51 -27.30 -3.38
CA GLU A 1122 -12.43 -27.25 -2.40
C GLU A 1122 -11.17 -27.99 -2.85
N LEU A 1123 -11.28 -28.84 -3.88
CA LEU A 1123 -10.18 -29.63 -4.42
C LEU A 1123 -9.12 -28.74 -5.09
N THR A 1124 -8.19 -28.26 -4.27
CA THR A 1124 -7.05 -27.44 -4.69
C THR A 1124 -6.17 -28.18 -5.71
N TYR A 1125 -5.79 -27.53 -6.82
CA TYR A 1125 -4.92 -28.09 -7.86
C TYR A 1125 -5.42 -29.40 -8.51
N ARG A 1126 -6.73 -29.67 -8.48
CA ARG A 1126 -7.33 -30.88 -9.07
C ARG A 1126 -6.91 -31.14 -10.52
N GLU A 1127 -7.01 -30.12 -11.39
CA GLU A 1127 -6.61 -30.21 -12.80
C GLU A 1127 -5.12 -30.53 -12.96
N LEU A 1128 -4.28 -29.94 -12.12
CA LEU A 1128 -2.84 -30.18 -12.10
C LEU A 1128 -2.52 -31.63 -11.70
N LEU A 1129 -3.22 -32.15 -10.69
CA LEU A 1129 -3.07 -33.53 -10.24
C LEU A 1129 -3.54 -34.52 -11.31
N HIS A 1130 -4.69 -34.27 -11.95
CA HIS A 1130 -5.12 -35.07 -13.09
C HIS A 1130 -4.10 -35.05 -14.23
N HIS A 1131 -3.55 -33.88 -14.53
CA HIS A 1131 -2.52 -33.75 -15.57
C HIS A 1131 -1.26 -34.54 -15.22
N TYR A 1132 -0.74 -34.45 -13.98
CA TYR A 1132 0.39 -35.27 -13.55
C TYR A 1132 0.12 -36.78 -13.68
N SER A 1133 -1.09 -37.22 -13.34
CA SER A 1133 -1.47 -38.63 -13.42
C SER A 1133 -1.55 -39.11 -14.87
N LYS A 1134 -1.98 -38.24 -15.79
CA LYS A 1134 -2.01 -38.52 -17.23
C LYS A 1134 -0.60 -38.56 -17.85
N GLU A 1135 0.29 -37.67 -17.44
CA GLU A 1135 1.68 -37.60 -17.95
C GLU A 1135 2.58 -38.71 -17.39
N ASN A 1136 2.27 -39.23 -16.20
CA ASN A 1136 3.09 -40.25 -15.53
C ASN A 1136 2.21 -41.44 -15.06
N PRO A 1137 1.47 -42.12 -15.96
CA PRO A 1137 0.45 -43.09 -15.58
C PRO A 1137 1.03 -44.35 -14.91
N ASP A 1138 2.30 -44.68 -15.20
CA ASP A 1138 3.05 -45.75 -14.57
C ASP A 1138 3.45 -45.40 -13.12
N LYS A 1139 3.71 -44.12 -12.85
CA LYS A 1139 4.25 -43.67 -11.56
C LYS A 1139 3.19 -43.06 -10.67
N PHE A 1140 2.38 -42.13 -11.15
CA PHE A 1140 1.47 -41.35 -10.33
C PHE A 1140 -0.01 -41.60 -10.64
N SER A 1141 -0.78 -41.91 -9.59
CA SER A 1141 -2.24 -41.89 -9.66
C SER A 1141 -2.85 -41.13 -8.48
N VAL A 1142 -4.03 -40.58 -8.71
CA VAL A 1142 -4.80 -39.81 -7.73
C VAL A 1142 -6.24 -40.29 -7.72
N GLU A 1143 -6.79 -40.52 -6.52
CA GLU A 1143 -8.22 -40.78 -6.30
C GLU A 1143 -8.78 -39.67 -5.41
N PHE A 1144 -9.84 -39.03 -5.89
CA PHE A 1144 -10.54 -37.97 -5.17
C PHE A 1144 -11.77 -38.56 -4.46
N SER A 1145 -12.00 -38.16 -3.20
CA SER A 1145 -13.23 -38.50 -2.47
C SER A 1145 -13.90 -37.23 -1.95
N LEU A 1146 -15.22 -37.14 -2.11
CA LEU A 1146 -16.03 -36.00 -1.68
C LEU A 1146 -17.14 -36.44 -0.73
N ASN A 1147 -17.44 -35.62 0.28
CA ASN A 1147 -18.62 -35.85 1.12
C ASN A 1147 -19.91 -35.46 0.39
N ASN A 1148 -19.88 -34.33 -0.31
CA ASN A 1148 -20.99 -33.78 -1.09
C ASN A 1148 -20.59 -33.70 -2.57
N PRO A 1149 -20.60 -34.83 -3.30
CA PRO A 1149 -20.22 -34.83 -4.71
C PRO A 1149 -21.28 -34.15 -5.60
N PRO A 1150 -20.86 -33.45 -6.67
CA PRO A 1150 -21.78 -32.92 -7.67
C PRO A 1150 -22.41 -34.05 -8.50
N GLU A 1151 -23.51 -33.74 -9.20
CA GLU A 1151 -24.16 -34.68 -10.10
C GLU A 1151 -23.18 -35.18 -11.18
N GLY A 1152 -23.15 -36.50 -11.41
CA GLY A 1152 -22.23 -37.13 -12.36
C GLY A 1152 -20.81 -37.42 -11.82
N TRP A 1153 -20.54 -37.18 -10.53
CA TRP A 1153 -19.27 -37.55 -9.91
C TRP A 1153 -19.01 -39.06 -9.96
N THR A 1154 -17.83 -39.44 -10.46
CA THR A 1154 -17.40 -40.85 -10.60
C THR A 1154 -16.29 -41.24 -9.62
N GLY A 1155 -15.89 -40.34 -8.72
CA GLY A 1155 -14.84 -40.58 -7.73
C GLY A 1155 -15.37 -41.25 -6.46
N GLY A 1156 -14.52 -41.28 -5.43
CA GLY A 1156 -14.92 -41.73 -4.09
C GLY A 1156 -16.00 -40.83 -3.48
N VAL A 1157 -16.85 -41.41 -2.65
CA VAL A 1157 -17.91 -40.69 -1.94
C VAL A 1157 -17.82 -41.02 -0.45
N GLY A 1158 -17.81 -39.98 0.38
CA GLY A 1158 -17.72 -40.07 1.83
C GLY A 1158 -16.31 -40.31 2.37
N PHE A 1159 -16.25 -40.81 3.60
CA PHE A 1159 -15.00 -41.08 4.32
C PHE A 1159 -14.20 -42.20 3.67
N VAL A 1160 -12.88 -42.03 3.63
CA VAL A 1160 -11.95 -43.07 3.17
C VAL A 1160 -11.94 -44.21 4.19
N ASP A 1161 -12.18 -45.44 3.72
CA ASP A 1161 -12.21 -46.66 4.51
C ASP A 1161 -11.11 -47.66 4.08
N ARG A 1162 -10.96 -48.77 4.81
CA ARG A 1162 -9.93 -49.79 4.49
C ARG A 1162 -10.08 -50.38 3.08
N PRO A 1163 -11.28 -50.73 2.57
CA PRO A 1163 -11.46 -51.13 1.18
C PRO A 1163 -10.94 -50.09 0.18
N SER A 1164 -11.27 -48.82 0.38
CA SER A 1164 -10.79 -47.72 -0.48
C SER A 1164 -9.27 -47.61 -0.43
N LEU A 1165 -8.67 -47.60 0.76
CA LEU A 1165 -7.20 -47.58 0.92
C LEU A 1165 -6.54 -48.77 0.23
N ARG A 1166 -7.09 -49.99 0.38
CA ARG A 1166 -6.55 -51.20 -0.26
C ARG A 1166 -6.65 -51.17 -1.77
N LYS A 1167 -7.68 -50.50 -2.32
CA LYS A 1167 -7.88 -50.32 -3.75
C LYS A 1167 -6.88 -49.32 -4.34
N THR A 1168 -6.62 -48.21 -3.64
CA THR A 1168 -5.83 -47.09 -4.16
C THR A 1168 -4.34 -47.18 -3.85
N LEU A 1169 -3.98 -47.53 -2.61
CA LEU A 1169 -2.59 -47.53 -2.14
C LEU A 1169 -1.84 -48.79 -2.55
N GLN A 1170 -0.51 -48.67 -2.59
CA GLN A 1170 0.40 -49.79 -2.79
C GLN A 1170 0.28 -50.81 -1.64
N PRO A 1171 0.55 -52.11 -1.88
CA PRO A 1171 0.66 -53.08 -0.79
C PRO A 1171 1.80 -52.72 0.18
N PRO A 1172 1.74 -53.15 1.45
CA PRO A 1172 2.82 -52.90 2.42
C PRO A 1172 4.20 -53.34 1.92
N SER A 1173 5.17 -52.43 1.98
CA SER A 1173 6.58 -52.69 1.67
C SER A 1173 7.50 -51.86 2.58
N ASN A 1174 8.81 -52.18 2.60
CA ASN A 1174 9.81 -51.48 3.42
C ASN A 1174 10.45 -50.26 2.75
N ASP A 1175 10.01 -49.92 1.54
CA ASP A 1175 10.42 -48.74 0.75
C ASP A 1175 9.24 -47.82 0.40
N LEU A 1176 8.09 -48.05 1.03
CA LEU A 1176 6.85 -47.27 0.92
C LEU A 1176 6.69 -46.33 2.12
N LEU A 1177 6.78 -45.03 1.88
CA LEU A 1177 6.43 -44.00 2.85
C LEU A 1177 4.96 -43.61 2.70
N ILE A 1178 4.18 -43.79 3.77
CA ILE A 1178 2.82 -43.28 3.87
C ILE A 1178 2.81 -41.95 4.64
N ALA A 1179 2.51 -40.85 3.94
CA ALA A 1179 2.41 -39.51 4.51
C ALA A 1179 0.94 -39.09 4.62
N ILE A 1180 0.52 -38.62 5.80
CA ILE A 1180 -0.88 -38.26 6.10
C ILE A 1180 -0.96 -36.82 6.58
N CYS A 1181 -1.82 -36.00 5.96
CA CYS A 1181 -2.05 -34.61 6.38
C CYS A 1181 -3.52 -34.20 6.16
N GLY A 1182 -4.12 -33.57 7.16
CA GLY A 1182 -5.52 -33.12 7.14
C GLY A 1182 -6.07 -33.00 8.56
N PRO A 1183 -7.40 -33.02 8.77
CA PRO A 1183 -7.97 -32.88 10.12
C PRO A 1183 -7.44 -33.94 11.10
N PRO A 1184 -7.17 -33.61 12.38
CA PRO A 1184 -6.61 -34.56 13.34
C PRO A 1184 -7.42 -35.86 13.52
N ALA A 1185 -8.74 -35.78 13.38
CA ALA A 1185 -9.62 -36.95 13.43
C ALA A 1185 -9.36 -37.91 12.25
N MET A 1186 -9.20 -37.37 11.03
CA MET A 1186 -8.84 -38.13 9.84
C MET A 1186 -7.46 -38.76 10.00
N GLN A 1187 -6.46 -37.98 10.45
CA GLN A 1187 -5.09 -38.48 10.63
C GLN A 1187 -5.04 -39.70 11.55
N ARG A 1188 -5.72 -39.62 12.71
CA ARG A 1188 -5.79 -40.75 13.67
C ARG A 1188 -6.48 -41.98 13.10
N ALA A 1189 -7.62 -41.79 12.43
CA ALA A 1189 -8.38 -42.88 11.83
C ALA A 1189 -7.55 -43.61 10.76
N MET A 1190 -6.95 -42.85 9.84
CA MET A 1190 -6.12 -43.39 8.76
C MET A 1190 -4.88 -44.11 9.29
N LYS A 1191 -4.17 -43.54 10.27
CA LYS A 1191 -3.00 -44.17 10.88
C LYS A 1191 -3.37 -45.52 11.50
N ASN A 1192 -4.47 -45.60 12.26
CA ASN A 1192 -4.92 -46.85 12.86
C ASN A 1192 -5.30 -47.91 11.82
N ASP A 1193 -5.99 -47.51 10.75
CA ASP A 1193 -6.40 -48.44 9.69
C ASP A 1193 -5.20 -48.98 8.89
N LEU A 1194 -4.23 -48.12 8.57
CA LEU A 1194 -3.00 -48.54 7.89
C LEU A 1194 -2.17 -49.51 8.76
N LEU A 1195 -2.02 -49.23 10.05
CA LEU A 1195 -1.32 -50.15 10.96
C LEU A 1195 -2.04 -51.50 11.05
N ALA A 1196 -3.38 -51.50 11.11
CA ALA A 1196 -4.18 -52.73 11.09
C ALA A 1196 -4.10 -53.49 9.75
N MET A 1197 -3.80 -52.80 8.65
CA MET A 1197 -3.57 -53.38 7.33
C MET A 1197 -2.15 -53.92 7.12
N GLY A 1198 -1.25 -53.75 8.09
CA GLY A 1198 0.11 -54.29 8.05
C GLY A 1198 1.16 -53.37 7.41
N TYR A 1199 0.86 -52.07 7.23
CA TYR A 1199 1.88 -51.11 6.80
C TYR A 1199 2.95 -50.92 7.88
N ASN A 1200 4.20 -50.70 7.46
CA ASN A 1200 5.34 -50.56 8.38
C ASN A 1200 5.14 -49.33 9.30
N PRO A 1201 5.06 -49.50 10.63
CA PRO A 1201 4.84 -48.39 11.56
C PRO A 1201 5.89 -47.29 11.49
N ALA A 1202 7.14 -47.62 11.12
CA ALA A 1202 8.22 -46.65 10.96
C ALA A 1202 8.07 -45.77 9.71
N LEU A 1203 7.20 -46.17 8.77
CA LEU A 1203 6.98 -45.49 7.49
C LEU A 1203 5.55 -44.96 7.33
N VAL A 1204 4.70 -45.05 8.37
CA VAL A 1204 3.38 -44.41 8.42
C VAL A 1204 3.47 -43.19 9.32
N HIS A 1205 3.52 -42.00 8.72
CA HIS A 1205 3.79 -40.76 9.43
C HIS A 1205 2.75 -39.69 9.13
N THR A 1206 2.27 -39.01 10.17
CA THR A 1206 1.50 -37.79 10.00
C THR A 1206 2.43 -36.59 9.89
N VAL A 1207 2.03 -35.53 9.20
CA VAL A 1207 2.85 -34.31 9.11
C VAL A 1207 3.07 -33.65 10.48
N ASP A 1208 2.17 -33.88 11.43
CA ASP A 1208 2.19 -33.23 12.75
C ASP A 1208 2.75 -34.12 13.88
N ASP A 1209 3.15 -35.38 13.60
CA ASP A 1209 3.63 -36.33 14.62
C ASP A 1209 4.79 -35.73 15.47
N ASP A 1210 5.68 -34.94 14.87
CA ASP A 1210 6.78 -34.25 15.57
C ASP A 1210 6.30 -33.12 16.50
N MET A 1211 5.16 -32.48 16.22
CA MET A 1211 4.62 -31.44 17.12
C MET A 1211 4.20 -32.04 18.45
N GLN A 1212 3.62 -33.25 18.45
CA GLN A 1212 3.17 -33.92 19.68
C GLN A 1212 4.33 -34.43 20.55
N ALA A 1213 5.52 -34.60 19.98
CA ALA A 1213 6.72 -34.95 20.74
C ALA A 1213 7.46 -33.70 21.27
N ALA A 1214 7.29 -32.54 20.63
CA ALA A 1214 7.95 -31.29 20.98
C ALA A 1214 7.12 -30.37 21.91
N LEU A 1215 5.78 -30.45 21.83
CA LEU A 1215 4.83 -29.89 22.81
C LEU A 1215 4.75 -30.80 24.02
#